data_AF-A0A9R0VHJ8-F1
#
_entry.id   AF-A0A9R0VHJ8-F1
#
_cell.length_a   1.000
_cell.length_b   1.000
_cell.length_c   1.000
_cell.angle_alpha   90.00
_cell.angle_beta   90.00
_cell.angle_gamma   90.00
#
_symmetry.space_group_name_H-M   'P 1'
#
loop_
_entity.id
_entity.type
_entity.pdbx_description
1 polymer ?
#
loop_
_entity_poly.entity_id
_entity_poly.type
_entity_poly.pdbx_seq_one_letter_code
_entity_poly.pdbx_strand_id
1 'polypeptide(L)'
;MQRNARGIPPAKSAACCSSGPSQGDDSVSGPQYHSDDQVEVQSPYTEEIAFRLSNRAGSPSQPRPINLQDNMGPVREIVCIEQNVTAMAANTPSGRASLQIQDDIQINDRIRAMTPAMMPATTQPRMAAENPSSMTPAMMPVPTLPWMAGENPRAWIPLLNLDYVPTPDVMMQGGSPGHCVSIGLHNDMRIESPIPNAIHTPPRSVSTPSPVRDLSRPVQRMVLPSGSPHSPAWAMAPSCATYHATENALREKASPQMQALEDLEFMKRFMICAYLRQKRIEDELSVDYIRSLKYLSMVQFEPEIWRAFGCKYIKFSDRVKNLDSDPGAPRVYHCIVEITGDSVVKLFKGPYIQNTRTHLQKIVGDDNVLLVKFMGQSSESVTDFLPYHKVAEDGIILGLRRYRFFVYKDGGKDEKKKEEKINWENKNCASGVKCYFVRTESGWNMDEPYILSGKTINQARKLFMHIHTAPTLAKYMARFALILSKTITMEVNLSAVHVIQLDDKPCSDENGGIVQRDGELLIHTDGTGLISEDLAEKCPTIMYKGKLLKSQDVQACDDTLMTSPHAKKQRPIASKPPLLIQFRMFYKGSAVKGTALIDRRLPPGTILIRPSMIKIKSDPKLCGVQSVNSWELIKMKADPKSYCVQSVNSLEIVTTSAKPKRTLTSKLLIALLRYGGVKEEFFMELLENAIEGAKTAHCDYEDALNIAFVYADMEDSISARMILSGIPLEDAYLQSRLAIMAQQERKGIKQGKLPISDCFYLMGTTDPTGKLKANEVCVILENGPYCGNVLVYKHPGLHFGDIHVLTSRYIKDIQDAVGYSRYAILFPTSGPRSLADEMANSDFDGDMYWVSINEQLLKQFKPSKPWEWGQVNKPVQAEKKCLLDLDEPLLERSLFHEFLKARFARSNALGTAADSWLVYMDRLLTDGVDEDESNVLEKKIKKLVDLYYLALDAPKAGTKINVPAELTPKKYPHYMDRKESYHSTSILGKIYDEAEKKQSEKVEPVEILLDPCFTERAASSGYKYLNLWAGRYQEYLSESGPLIDNQDKEETDLKFKELYQKYKYMLYDAAEFEQTQRNLDEVFDEACTIYQIVYEKAARFKKAGRCGFVWNVAGRALCRFYALEAKGDKVLVPLTVARNLTKKRRR
;
A
#
# COMPACT_ATOMS: atom_id res chain seq x y z
N MET A 1 23.75 -7.51 56.80
CA MET A 1 23.83 -7.34 58.26
C MET A 1 22.74 -6.39 58.71
N GLN A 2 22.32 -6.47 59.99
CA GLN A 2 21.71 -5.44 60.87
C GLN A 2 20.81 -4.32 60.29
N ARG A 3 19.75 -3.80 60.94
CA ARG A 3 18.86 -4.15 62.07
C ARG A 3 18.30 -2.81 62.60
N ASN A 4 17.00 -2.81 62.93
CA ASN A 4 16.39 -2.10 64.08
C ASN A 4 16.21 -0.55 63.96
N ALA A 5 15.34 0.12 64.73
CA ALA A 5 14.45 -0.22 65.88
C ALA A 5 13.31 0.85 65.98
N ARG A 6 12.20 0.76 66.76
CA ARG A 6 11.61 -0.26 67.66
C ARG A 6 10.16 0.14 68.05
N GLY A 7 9.33 -0.85 68.41
CA GLY A 7 8.32 -0.76 69.50
C GLY A 7 6.90 -0.28 69.14
N ILE A 8 5.82 -0.66 69.84
CA ILE A 8 5.64 -1.41 71.12
C ILE A 8 4.40 -2.37 71.01
N PRO A 9 4.35 -3.55 71.69
CA PRO A 9 3.28 -4.59 71.60
C PRO A 9 2.23 -4.49 72.75
N PRO A 10 1.36 -5.48 73.15
CA PRO A 10 1.17 -6.93 72.80
C PRO A 10 -0.32 -7.31 72.48
N ALA A 11 -0.95 -8.49 72.66
CA ALA A 11 -0.66 -9.76 73.37
C ALA A 11 -1.55 -10.99 73.00
N LYS A 12 -1.20 -12.17 73.55
CA LYS A 12 -2.02 -13.37 73.93
C LYS A 12 -2.78 -14.26 72.90
N SER A 13 -2.18 -15.43 72.63
CA SER A 13 -2.65 -16.80 73.06
C SER A 13 -3.63 -17.67 72.23
N ALA A 14 -3.15 -18.87 71.84
CA ALA A 14 -3.83 -20.21 71.71
C ALA A 14 -4.96 -20.43 70.66
N ALA A 15 -5.18 -21.64 70.07
CA ALA A 15 -4.36 -22.87 69.92
C ALA A 15 -4.98 -23.88 68.88
N CYS A 16 -4.17 -24.84 68.40
CA CYS A 16 -4.49 -26.19 67.86
C CYS A 16 -5.43 -26.45 66.64
N CYS A 17 -4.87 -27.16 65.63
CA CYS A 17 -5.35 -28.44 65.00
C CYS A 17 -6.74 -28.55 64.29
N SER A 18 -7.01 -29.47 63.33
CA SER A 18 -6.19 -30.33 62.42
C SER A 18 -7.08 -31.15 61.42
N SER A 19 -6.52 -31.54 60.25
CA SER A 19 -6.86 -32.72 59.40
C SER A 19 -8.25 -32.87 58.69
N GLY A 20 -8.29 -33.69 57.62
CA GLY A 20 -9.50 -34.13 56.86
C GLY A 20 -10.13 -35.44 57.41
N PRO A 21 -10.70 -36.40 56.61
CA PRO A 21 -10.45 -36.69 55.19
C PRO A 21 -11.63 -37.25 54.30
N SER A 22 -11.29 -37.62 53.06
CA SER A 22 -11.77 -38.71 52.14
C SER A 22 -13.12 -39.47 52.23
N GLN A 23 -13.64 -39.77 51.01
CA GLN A 23 -14.31 -41.01 50.51
C GLN A 23 -15.77 -41.35 50.90
N GLY A 24 -16.51 -41.93 49.93
CA GLY A 24 -17.77 -42.66 50.14
C GLY A 24 -18.83 -42.46 49.03
N ASP A 25 -19.30 -43.59 48.48
CA ASP A 25 -20.34 -43.79 47.43
C ASP A 25 -21.76 -43.31 47.87
N ASP A 26 -22.88 -43.39 47.12
CA ASP A 26 -23.27 -44.31 46.04
C ASP A 26 -24.55 -43.85 45.26
N SER A 27 -24.75 -44.37 44.05
CA SER A 27 -26.05 -44.70 43.39
C SER A 27 -27.11 -43.64 42.95
N VAL A 28 -27.61 -43.85 41.71
CA VAL A 28 -29.02 -43.75 41.20
C VAL A 28 -29.75 -42.38 41.06
N SER A 29 -29.87 -41.97 39.78
CA SER A 29 -31.07 -41.53 39.03
C SER A 29 -32.26 -40.80 39.71
N GLY A 30 -32.48 -39.53 39.34
CA GLY A 30 -33.77 -38.81 39.48
C GLY A 30 -33.69 -37.39 38.88
N PRO A 31 -34.69 -36.87 38.14
CA PRO A 31 -34.52 -35.65 37.34
C PRO A 31 -35.08 -34.36 37.97
N GLN A 32 -34.57 -33.22 37.46
CA GLN A 32 -35.31 -32.17 36.72
C GLN A 32 -35.01 -30.71 37.17
N TYR A 33 -34.92 -29.82 36.16
CA TYR A 33 -34.80 -28.34 36.23
C TYR A 33 -33.59 -27.73 36.94
N HIS A 34 -32.54 -27.44 36.15
CA HIS A 34 -31.60 -26.35 36.44
C HIS A 34 -32.00 -25.06 35.73
N SER A 35 -31.60 -23.92 36.30
CA SER A 35 -31.80 -22.57 35.80
C SER A 35 -30.84 -22.20 34.66
N ASP A 36 -31.33 -21.43 33.68
CA ASP A 36 -30.50 -20.75 32.67
C ASP A 36 -29.69 -19.62 33.35
N ASP A 37 -28.46 -19.93 33.75
CA ASP A 37 -27.49 -18.93 34.20
C ASP A 37 -26.77 -18.23 33.02
N GLN A 38 -26.16 -17.07 33.31
CA GLN A 38 -25.85 -16.09 32.29
C GLN A 38 -24.61 -16.41 31.44
N VAL A 39 -24.81 -16.56 30.12
CA VAL A 39 -23.72 -16.49 29.12
C VAL A 39 -23.76 -15.14 28.40
N GLU A 40 -22.65 -14.40 28.48
CA GLU A 40 -22.48 -13.12 27.79
C GLU A 40 -22.16 -13.34 26.31
N VAL A 41 -22.80 -12.57 25.42
CA VAL A 41 -22.54 -12.64 23.97
C VAL A 41 -22.28 -11.24 23.44
N GLN A 42 -20.99 -10.96 23.22
CA GLN A 42 -20.49 -9.76 22.54
C GLN A 42 -19.96 -10.14 21.15
N SER A 43 -20.05 -9.22 20.20
CA SER A 43 -19.48 -9.38 18.86
C SER A 43 -18.03 -8.87 18.87
N PRO A 44 -17.07 -9.47 18.13
CA PRO A 44 -15.66 -9.02 18.13
C PRO A 44 -15.42 -7.57 17.65
N TYR A 45 -16.46 -6.92 17.11
CA TYR A 45 -16.44 -5.53 16.69
C TYR A 45 -16.82 -4.52 17.78
N THR A 46 -17.45 -4.93 18.88
CA THR A 46 -17.91 -4.03 19.97
C THR A 46 -16.93 -4.05 21.15
N GLU A 47 -15.98 -3.11 21.19
CA GLU A 47 -15.10 -2.88 22.36
C GLU A 47 -15.62 -1.70 23.21
N GLU A 48 -16.09 -1.99 24.42
CA GLU A 48 -16.42 -1.00 25.45
C GLU A 48 -15.28 -0.92 26.48
N ILE A 49 -14.68 0.27 26.66
CA ILE A 49 -13.42 0.42 27.39
C ILE A 49 -13.67 0.77 28.87
N ALA A 50 -13.65 -0.25 29.73
CA ALA A 50 -13.83 -0.09 31.17
C ALA A 50 -12.55 0.38 31.90
N PHE A 51 -12.44 1.69 32.17
CA PHE A 51 -11.40 2.23 33.06
C PHE A 51 -11.67 1.85 34.53
N ARG A 52 -10.72 1.15 35.18
CA ARG A 52 -10.70 0.98 36.64
C ARG A 52 -10.02 2.18 37.31
N LEU A 53 -10.79 3.02 37.99
CA LEU A 53 -10.28 3.97 38.98
C LEU A 53 -10.85 3.63 40.38
N SER A 54 -10.03 3.82 41.41
CA SER A 54 -10.38 3.47 42.78
C SER A 54 -11.08 4.63 43.49
N ASN A 55 -12.31 4.41 43.98
CA ASN A 55 -13.03 5.40 44.77
C ASN A 55 -12.47 5.54 46.20
N ARG A 56 -12.36 6.78 46.67
CA ARG A 56 -12.55 7.16 48.08
C ARG A 56 -13.54 8.33 48.15
N ALA A 57 -14.27 8.41 49.26
CA ALA A 57 -15.58 9.07 49.31
C ALA A 57 -15.56 10.54 49.74
N GLY A 58 -16.65 11.26 49.45
CA GLY A 58 -16.93 12.62 49.90
C GLY A 58 -18.33 13.07 49.46
N SER A 59 -19.33 12.86 50.32
CA SER A 59 -20.75 13.19 50.07
C SER A 59 -21.20 14.42 50.91
N PRO A 60 -22.47 14.87 50.89
CA PRO A 60 -22.96 15.79 49.87
C PRO A 60 -23.68 17.03 50.47
N SER A 61 -24.12 17.97 49.62
CA SER A 61 -25.18 18.93 49.99
C SER A 61 -26.07 19.32 48.81
N GLN A 62 -27.34 19.60 49.13
CA GLN A 62 -28.45 19.99 48.26
C GLN A 62 -28.60 21.54 48.26
N PRO A 63 -29.34 22.19 47.33
CA PRO A 63 -30.80 22.02 47.23
C PRO A 63 -31.41 22.10 45.81
N ARG A 64 -32.74 22.31 45.77
CA ARG A 64 -33.71 22.09 44.67
C ARG A 64 -34.14 23.42 43.99
N PRO A 65 -35.06 23.43 42.99
CA PRO A 65 -35.11 24.48 41.96
C PRO A 65 -35.97 25.71 42.32
N ILE A 66 -35.95 26.69 41.42
CA ILE A 66 -36.89 27.82 41.35
C ILE A 66 -37.72 27.69 40.07
N ASN A 67 -39.05 27.70 40.20
CA ASN A 67 -39.97 27.97 39.11
C ASN A 67 -40.16 29.49 38.97
N LEU A 68 -40.40 29.96 37.75
CA LEU A 68 -41.18 31.18 37.50
C LEU A 68 -41.96 31.02 36.18
N GLN A 69 -43.17 31.56 36.16
CA GLN A 69 -44.16 31.41 35.09
C GLN A 69 -44.32 32.69 34.27
N ASP A 70 -44.69 32.52 33.00
CA ASP A 70 -45.53 33.38 32.13
C ASP A 70 -45.13 34.89 31.98
N ASN A 71 -45.35 35.57 30.86
CA ASN A 71 -46.51 35.53 29.97
C ASN A 71 -46.24 36.30 28.64
N MET A 72 -47.21 36.30 27.70
CA MET A 72 -47.35 37.14 26.50
C MET A 72 -46.47 36.82 25.26
N GLY A 73 -47.11 36.42 24.15
CA GLY A 73 -46.61 36.48 22.76
C GLY A 73 -47.25 37.65 21.99
N PRO A 74 -47.74 37.50 20.73
CA PRO A 74 -47.56 36.42 19.74
C PRO A 74 -47.35 36.96 18.28
N VAL A 75 -47.96 36.31 17.26
CA VAL A 75 -48.19 36.74 15.85
C VAL A 75 -47.07 36.48 14.80
N ARG A 76 -47.31 35.49 13.92
CA ARG A 76 -47.76 35.70 12.52
C ARG A 76 -48.47 34.46 11.96
N GLU A 77 -49.35 34.68 10.98
CA GLU A 77 -50.40 33.74 10.57
C GLU A 77 -50.10 32.95 9.28
N ILE A 78 -51.01 32.01 9.01
CA ILE A 78 -51.04 31.03 7.90
C ILE A 78 -51.92 31.58 6.75
N VAL A 79 -51.70 31.14 5.50
CA VAL A 79 -52.76 30.71 4.55
C VAL A 79 -52.15 30.10 3.27
N CYS A 80 -52.83 29.09 2.71
CA CYS A 80 -52.42 28.31 1.54
C CYS A 80 -53.01 28.84 0.22
N ILE A 81 -52.41 28.48 -0.91
CA ILE A 81 -53.09 28.36 -2.22
C ILE A 81 -52.67 27.03 -2.88
N GLU A 82 -53.55 26.46 -3.69
CA GLU A 82 -53.55 25.06 -4.12
C GLU A 82 -52.76 24.75 -5.41
N GLN A 83 -52.71 23.45 -5.75
CA GLN A 83 -52.25 22.92 -7.03
C GLN A 83 -53.31 23.11 -8.13
N ASN A 84 -52.89 23.08 -9.40
CA ASN A 84 -53.74 22.50 -10.45
C ASN A 84 -52.92 21.94 -11.63
N VAL A 85 -53.58 21.13 -12.46
CA VAL A 85 -52.97 20.21 -13.44
C VAL A 85 -53.38 20.59 -14.87
N THR A 86 -52.65 20.15 -15.92
CA THR A 86 -53.18 19.48 -17.14
C THR A 86 -52.35 19.65 -18.45
N ALA A 87 -52.14 18.51 -19.12
CA ALA A 87 -51.92 18.24 -20.56
C ALA A 87 -50.72 18.76 -21.39
N MET A 88 -50.26 17.81 -22.21
CA MET A 88 -49.28 17.81 -23.28
C MET A 88 -49.69 18.57 -24.56
N ALA A 89 -48.69 18.93 -25.38
CA ALA A 89 -48.70 18.76 -26.84
C ALA A 89 -47.23 18.66 -27.35
N ALA A 90 -47.01 18.37 -28.65
CA ALA A 90 -45.71 17.96 -29.19
C ALA A 90 -45.33 18.60 -30.54
N ASN A 91 -44.12 18.25 -31.02
CA ASN A 91 -43.57 18.33 -32.39
C ASN A 91 -42.61 19.49 -32.76
N THR A 92 -41.41 19.07 -33.17
CA THR A 92 -40.48 19.69 -34.13
C THR A 92 -41.07 19.60 -35.57
N PRO A 93 -40.61 20.35 -36.62
CA PRO A 93 -39.18 20.43 -37.00
C PRO A 93 -38.64 21.67 -37.77
N SER A 94 -37.30 21.71 -37.88
CA SER A 94 -36.45 22.20 -39.01
C SER A 94 -36.77 23.51 -39.76
N GLY A 95 -35.78 24.43 -39.86
CA GLY A 95 -35.81 25.55 -40.82
C GLY A 95 -34.47 26.28 -41.05
N ARG A 96 -34.07 26.37 -42.33
CA ARG A 96 -33.08 27.30 -42.95
C ARG A 96 -33.50 28.78 -42.79
N ALA A 97 -32.69 29.83 -43.04
CA ALA A 97 -31.33 29.93 -43.62
C ALA A 97 -30.58 31.23 -43.23
N SER A 98 -29.29 31.23 -43.58
CA SER A 98 -28.36 32.31 -43.94
C SER A 98 -28.84 33.75 -44.08
N LEU A 99 -27.94 34.69 -43.68
CA LEU A 99 -27.56 35.85 -44.50
C LEU A 99 -26.12 36.30 -44.14
N GLN A 100 -25.28 36.49 -45.16
CA GLN A 100 -24.03 37.28 -45.10
C GLN A 100 -24.32 38.68 -45.65
N ILE A 101 -23.42 39.65 -45.43
CA ILE A 101 -22.78 40.49 -46.49
C ILE A 101 -22.02 41.68 -45.89
N GLN A 102 -20.78 41.87 -46.37
CA GLN A 102 -19.91 43.07 -46.45
C GLN A 102 -19.66 43.96 -45.20
N ASP A 103 -18.46 44.44 -44.86
CA ASP A 103 -17.11 44.61 -45.46
C ASP A 103 -16.71 46.10 -45.67
N ASP A 104 -15.59 46.47 -45.04
CA ASP A 104 -14.45 47.26 -45.57
C ASP A 104 -14.26 48.80 -45.41
N ILE A 105 -12.96 49.17 -45.44
CA ILE A 105 -12.31 50.42 -45.94
C ILE A 105 -12.10 51.68 -45.03
N GLN A 106 -10.83 51.83 -44.54
CA GLN A 106 -9.89 53.01 -44.66
C GLN A 106 -10.19 54.40 -43.97
N ILE A 107 -9.29 55.41 -43.75
CA ILE A 107 -7.80 55.60 -43.66
C ILE A 107 -7.45 57.00 -43.01
N ASN A 108 -6.29 57.17 -42.33
CA ASN A 108 -5.59 58.43 -41.93
C ASN A 108 -6.32 59.48 -41.01
N ASP A 109 -5.72 60.54 -40.40
CA ASP A 109 -4.31 61.00 -40.24
C ASP A 109 -4.04 61.85 -38.94
N ARG A 110 -2.77 61.87 -38.51
CA ARG A 110 -1.92 62.91 -37.81
C ARG A 110 -2.44 64.12 -36.95
N ILE A 111 -1.82 64.24 -35.74
CA ILE A 111 -0.98 65.37 -35.19
C ILE A 111 -1.48 66.41 -34.10
N ARG A 112 -0.74 66.41 -32.96
CA ARG A 112 -0.30 67.50 -31.99
C ARG A 112 -1.14 68.11 -30.83
N ALA A 113 -0.34 68.61 -29.85
CA ALA A 113 -0.60 69.50 -28.68
C ALA A 113 -1.00 68.79 -27.35
N MET A 114 -0.55 69.22 -26.14
CA MET A 114 0.50 70.17 -25.69
C MET A 114 0.91 69.87 -24.22
N THR A 115 2.06 70.40 -23.74
CA THR A 115 2.57 70.28 -22.33
C THR A 115 2.95 71.67 -21.78
N PRO A 116 2.76 71.94 -20.46
CA PRO A 116 3.82 71.81 -19.42
C PRO A 116 3.32 70.99 -18.20
N ALA A 117 4.00 70.75 -17.06
CA ALA A 117 5.40 70.70 -16.55
C ALA A 117 5.33 70.00 -15.15
N MET A 118 6.30 69.88 -14.22
CA MET A 118 7.66 70.39 -13.97
C MET A 118 8.54 69.32 -13.25
N MET A 119 9.84 69.60 -13.06
CA MET A 119 10.73 69.02 -12.04
C MET A 119 11.69 70.12 -11.53
N PRO A 120 12.46 69.90 -10.44
CA PRO A 120 13.91 69.67 -10.62
C PRO A 120 14.55 68.71 -9.57
N ALA A 121 15.81 68.26 -9.67
CA ALA A 121 16.68 67.95 -10.83
C ALA A 121 18.03 67.34 -10.35
N THR A 122 18.68 66.51 -11.20
CA THR A 122 20.15 66.29 -11.31
C THR A 122 20.93 65.70 -10.08
N THR A 123 22.10 65.04 -10.21
CA THR A 123 23.03 64.84 -11.36
C THR A 123 23.75 63.47 -11.29
N GLN A 124 24.32 63.01 -12.41
CA GLN A 124 25.28 61.89 -12.57
C GLN A 124 26.62 62.47 -13.12
N PRO A 125 27.82 61.81 -13.07
CA PRO A 125 28.14 60.77 -14.09
C PRO A 125 29.32 59.76 -13.83
N ARG A 126 29.40 58.73 -14.71
CA ARG A 126 30.59 58.09 -15.38
C ARG A 126 31.75 57.36 -14.62
N MET A 127 31.82 56.04 -14.89
CA MET A 127 32.89 55.26 -15.58
C MET A 127 34.32 55.05 -15.01
N ALA A 128 34.86 53.84 -15.31
CA ALA A 128 36.26 53.36 -15.24
C ALA A 128 36.85 53.13 -13.81
N ALA A 129 37.79 52.19 -13.57
CA ALA A 129 38.25 50.96 -14.26
C ALA A 129 39.13 50.10 -13.30
N GLU A 130 39.72 49.01 -13.82
CA GLU A 130 40.89 48.24 -13.30
C GLU A 130 40.73 47.17 -12.17
N ASN A 131 41.55 46.12 -12.33
CA ASN A 131 41.94 45.05 -11.37
C ASN A 131 43.35 45.44 -10.78
N PRO A 132 44.09 44.67 -9.92
CA PRO A 132 43.99 43.23 -9.60
C PRO A 132 44.39 42.75 -8.16
N SER A 133 44.44 41.42 -8.00
CA SER A 133 45.43 40.60 -7.23
C SER A 133 45.61 40.74 -5.70
N SER A 134 45.17 39.69 -4.99
CA SER A 134 45.90 38.88 -3.98
C SER A 134 46.97 39.49 -3.03
N MET A 135 46.85 39.21 -1.72
CA MET A 135 47.76 38.28 -1.00
C MET A 135 47.34 37.95 0.44
N THR A 136 47.93 36.87 0.98
CA THR A 136 47.92 36.41 2.40
C THR A 136 49.38 36.43 2.93
N PRO A 137 49.73 36.09 4.20
CA PRO A 137 48.94 35.89 5.44
C PRO A 137 49.53 36.62 6.70
N ALA A 138 48.96 36.30 7.88
CA ALA A 138 49.66 35.98 9.15
C ALA A 138 49.77 36.99 10.34
N MET A 139 49.98 36.35 11.51
CA MET A 139 50.37 36.83 12.85
C MET A 139 49.30 37.37 13.84
N MET A 140 49.41 36.87 15.08
CA MET A 140 48.72 37.35 16.30
C MET A 140 49.63 38.36 17.06
N PRO A 141 49.17 38.96 18.18
CA PRO A 141 49.44 38.31 19.48
C PRO A 141 48.30 38.41 20.53
N VAL A 142 48.48 37.71 21.65
CA VAL A 142 47.54 37.55 22.78
C VAL A 142 47.96 38.40 24.00
N PRO A 143 47.00 39.01 24.69
CA PRO A 143 46.94 38.99 26.17
C PRO A 143 45.49 38.85 26.72
N THR A 144 45.16 38.38 27.94
CA THR A 144 45.85 37.61 29.01
C THR A 144 44.78 37.03 29.97
N LEU A 145 45.10 36.01 30.78
CA LEU A 145 44.28 35.54 31.92
C LEU A 145 44.76 36.15 33.25
N PRO A 146 43.96 36.06 34.34
CA PRO A 146 44.27 35.08 35.41
C PRO A 146 43.01 34.42 36.05
N TRP A 147 42.95 33.09 36.26
CA TRP A 147 43.27 32.31 37.50
C TRP A 147 42.19 32.42 38.62
N MET A 148 41.99 31.54 39.62
CA MET A 148 42.52 30.23 40.09
C MET A 148 41.44 29.64 41.09
N ALA A 149 41.45 28.44 41.71
CA ALA A 149 42.26 27.20 41.70
C ALA A 149 41.42 26.01 42.28
N GLY A 150 41.96 24.79 42.24
CA GLY A 150 41.64 23.67 43.16
C GLY A 150 40.53 22.67 42.75
N GLU A 151 40.63 21.35 42.97
CA GLU A 151 41.75 20.49 43.43
C GLU A 151 41.68 19.08 42.76
N ASN A 152 42.67 18.22 43.01
CA ASN A 152 42.84 16.82 42.52
C ASN A 152 42.82 15.86 43.78
N PRO A 153 43.20 14.55 43.81
CA PRO A 153 43.74 13.61 42.80
C PRO A 153 43.21 12.12 42.88
N ARG A 154 43.91 11.18 42.18
CA ARG A 154 43.87 9.67 42.28
C ARG A 154 42.73 8.97 41.51
N ALA A 155 42.85 7.74 40.97
CA ALA A 155 43.93 6.83 40.55
C ALA A 155 43.27 5.65 39.74
N TRP A 156 43.90 4.62 39.12
CA TRP A 156 45.30 4.15 39.01
C TRP A 156 45.49 3.33 37.70
N ILE A 157 46.41 2.35 37.65
CA ILE A 157 46.59 1.36 36.54
C ILE A 157 46.62 -0.09 37.12
N PRO A 158 46.55 -1.17 36.32
CA PRO A 158 47.82 -1.80 35.87
C PRO A 158 47.81 -2.34 34.41
N LEU A 159 49.02 -2.47 33.87
CA LEU A 159 49.35 -3.19 32.62
C LEU A 159 49.62 -4.68 32.90
N LEU A 160 49.57 -5.51 31.85
CA LEU A 160 50.37 -6.74 31.75
C LEU A 160 50.82 -6.91 30.29
N ASN A 161 52.13 -7.06 30.08
CA ASN A 161 52.73 -7.42 28.79
C ASN A 161 52.86 -8.94 28.68
N LEU A 162 53.03 -9.43 27.45
CA LEU A 162 53.92 -10.56 27.18
C LEU A 162 54.56 -10.39 25.79
N ASP A 163 55.87 -10.55 25.70
CA ASP A 163 56.67 -10.26 24.50
C ASP A 163 56.82 -11.47 23.56
N TYR A 164 56.91 -11.24 22.24
CA TYR A 164 58.12 -11.61 21.46
C TYR A 164 58.08 -11.10 20.00
N VAL A 165 59.26 -11.11 19.36
CA VAL A 165 59.64 -10.59 18.03
C VAL A 165 60.47 -11.72 17.35
N PRO A 166 60.39 -12.04 16.03
CA PRO A 166 60.82 -11.12 14.97
C PRO A 166 60.13 -11.21 13.58
N THR A 167 60.56 -10.29 12.70
CA THR A 167 60.44 -10.37 11.23
C THR A 167 61.37 -11.46 10.64
N PRO A 168 61.35 -11.65 9.31
CA PRO A 168 62.53 -11.16 8.58
C PRO A 168 62.21 -10.41 7.27
N ASP A 169 63.11 -9.50 6.89
CA ASP A 169 63.13 -8.84 5.59
C ASP A 169 63.67 -9.75 4.47
N VAL A 170 63.17 -9.55 3.25
CA VAL A 170 63.94 -9.81 2.01
C VAL A 170 63.70 -8.67 1.04
N MET A 171 64.73 -7.86 0.77
CA MET A 171 64.75 -6.97 -0.40
C MET A 171 65.09 -7.76 -1.67
N MET A 172 64.54 -7.35 -2.81
CA MET A 172 65.29 -7.38 -4.08
C MET A 172 64.86 -6.22 -5.00
N GLN A 173 65.73 -5.87 -5.95
CA GLN A 173 65.70 -4.61 -6.69
C GLN A 173 65.34 -4.78 -8.18
N GLY A 174 64.90 -3.69 -8.80
CA GLY A 174 65.24 -3.33 -10.18
C GLY A 174 64.31 -3.83 -11.29
N GLY A 175 64.07 -2.98 -12.31
CA GLY A 175 63.28 -3.41 -13.50
C GLY A 175 62.60 -2.35 -14.38
N SER A 176 63.18 -1.15 -14.57
CA SER A 176 62.88 -0.31 -15.75
C SER A 176 63.95 -0.57 -16.82
N PRO A 177 63.64 -0.62 -18.14
CA PRO A 177 63.09 0.50 -18.93
C PRO A 177 61.90 0.08 -19.84
N GLY A 178 61.30 0.89 -20.72
CA GLY A 178 61.53 2.30 -21.13
C GLY A 178 60.23 2.89 -21.75
N HIS A 179 60.06 4.21 -21.88
CA HIS A 179 60.43 5.02 -23.07
C HIS A 179 59.85 4.52 -24.42
N CYS A 180 59.33 5.36 -25.33
CA CYS A 180 58.84 6.76 -25.27
C CYS A 180 58.18 7.10 -26.64
N VAL A 181 57.62 8.30 -26.82
CA VAL A 181 57.22 8.95 -28.10
C VAL A 181 55.97 8.33 -28.80
N SER A 182 55.17 9.04 -29.60
CA SER A 182 54.41 10.32 -29.46
C SER A 182 53.84 10.71 -30.84
N ILE A 183 52.76 11.51 -30.87
CA ILE A 183 52.21 12.21 -32.06
C ILE A 183 51.56 11.27 -33.11
N GLY A 184 50.43 11.60 -33.77
CA GLY A 184 49.51 12.72 -33.56
C GLY A 184 48.58 12.95 -34.77
N LEU A 185 47.61 13.85 -34.60
CA LEU A 185 46.89 14.65 -35.62
C LEU A 185 46.73 14.09 -37.05
N HIS A 186 45.47 13.92 -37.50
CA HIS A 186 44.85 15.00 -38.29
C HIS A 186 43.31 14.91 -38.38
N ASN A 187 42.68 16.06 -38.66
CA ASN A 187 41.28 16.17 -39.08
C ASN A 187 41.14 15.93 -40.60
N ASP A 188 39.94 15.55 -41.04
CA ASP A 188 39.06 16.29 -41.99
C ASP A 188 37.98 15.31 -42.52
N MET A 189 36.67 15.52 -42.39
CA MET A 189 35.73 16.57 -42.80
C MET A 189 34.69 15.98 -43.79
N ARG A 190 33.45 15.84 -43.28
CA ARG A 190 32.25 16.56 -43.77
C ARG A 190 31.62 16.17 -45.13
N ILE A 191 30.35 16.62 -45.30
CA ILE A 191 29.56 16.82 -46.54
C ILE A 191 28.54 15.72 -46.95
N GLU A 192 27.30 15.95 -46.47
CA GLU A 192 26.02 16.00 -47.20
C GLU A 192 25.17 14.75 -47.57
N SER A 193 23.86 15.05 -47.61
CA SER A 193 22.68 14.25 -47.99
C SER A 193 22.46 14.28 -49.53
N PRO A 194 21.47 13.57 -50.17
CA PRO A 194 20.03 13.74 -49.91
C PRO A 194 19.10 12.51 -50.15
N ILE A 195 17.80 12.73 -49.98
CA ILE A 195 16.63 11.92 -50.43
C ILE A 195 16.05 12.55 -51.75
N PRO A 196 14.98 12.09 -52.45
CA PRO A 196 13.85 11.18 -52.09
C PRO A 196 13.40 10.19 -53.23
N ASN A 197 12.12 9.72 -53.13
CA ASN A 197 11.24 9.08 -54.15
C ASN A 197 11.27 7.53 -54.29
N ALA A 198 10.16 6.83 -54.63
CA ALA A 198 8.71 7.14 -54.54
C ALA A 198 7.81 5.87 -54.72
N ILE A 199 6.60 5.90 -54.14
CA ILE A 199 5.31 5.29 -54.56
C ILE A 199 5.29 3.88 -55.21
N HIS A 200 4.52 2.93 -54.62
CA HIS A 200 3.43 2.19 -55.31
C HIS A 200 2.55 1.34 -54.35
N THR A 201 1.29 1.10 -54.75
CA THR A 201 0.26 0.25 -54.11
C THR A 201 -0.70 -0.29 -55.20
N PRO A 202 -1.73 -1.09 -54.88
CA PRO A 202 -1.75 -2.43 -54.27
C PRO A 202 -2.30 -3.49 -55.30
N PRO A 203 -2.75 -4.69 -54.89
CA PRO A 203 -4.20 -4.85 -54.69
C PRO A 203 -4.62 -5.83 -53.55
N ARG A 204 -5.94 -5.90 -53.30
CA ARG A 204 -6.59 -6.87 -52.40
C ARG A 204 -7.18 -8.05 -53.19
N SER A 205 -7.32 -9.21 -52.53
CA SER A 205 -8.35 -10.22 -52.85
C SER A 205 -8.90 -10.85 -51.57
N VAL A 206 -10.17 -11.25 -51.57
CA VAL A 206 -10.91 -11.73 -50.38
C VAL A 206 -11.26 -13.21 -50.53
N SER A 207 -11.07 -14.01 -49.49
CA SER A 207 -11.69 -15.33 -49.34
C SER A 207 -11.79 -15.74 -47.87
N THR A 208 -13.01 -15.90 -47.36
CA THR A 208 -13.32 -16.85 -46.28
C THR A 208 -13.94 -18.09 -46.93
N PRO A 209 -13.83 -19.28 -46.29
CA PRO A 209 -14.95 -19.68 -45.44
C PRO A 209 -14.54 -20.50 -44.19
N SER A 210 -15.57 -20.80 -43.40
CA SER A 210 -15.66 -21.82 -42.34
C SER A 210 -17.10 -22.39 -42.44
N PRO A 211 -17.57 -23.35 -41.62
CA PRO A 211 -16.92 -24.13 -40.56
C PRO A 211 -17.28 -25.66 -40.62
N VAL A 212 -17.24 -26.36 -39.47
CA VAL A 212 -18.11 -27.51 -39.06
C VAL A 212 -17.59 -28.97 -39.24
N ARG A 213 -17.34 -29.60 -38.06
CA ARG A 213 -17.60 -31.00 -37.61
C ARG A 213 -16.59 -32.18 -37.71
N ASP A 214 -16.46 -32.78 -36.52
CA ASP A 214 -16.66 -34.19 -36.15
C ASP A 214 -15.55 -35.28 -36.21
N LEU A 215 -15.15 -35.63 -34.98
CA LEU A 215 -15.24 -36.98 -34.37
C LEU A 215 -14.35 -38.14 -34.86
N SER A 216 -13.45 -38.49 -33.95
CA SER A 216 -13.41 -39.79 -33.24
C SER A 216 -12.43 -40.90 -33.68
N ARG A 217 -11.48 -41.10 -32.75
CA ARG A 217 -10.88 -42.38 -32.31
C ARG A 217 -9.78 -43.03 -33.18
N PRO A 218 -8.95 -43.90 -32.54
CA PRO A 218 -7.61 -44.25 -33.04
C PRO A 218 -7.49 -45.70 -33.51
N VAL A 219 -6.36 -46.08 -34.11
CA VAL A 219 -5.82 -47.45 -33.94
C VAL A 219 -4.30 -47.55 -34.22
N GLN A 220 -3.61 -48.21 -33.28
CA GLN A 220 -2.38 -49.03 -33.34
C GLN A 220 -1.04 -48.53 -33.93
N ARG A 221 0.01 -49.11 -33.32
CA ARG A 221 1.42 -49.14 -33.76
C ARG A 221 1.58 -49.98 -35.03
N MET A 222 2.55 -49.61 -35.87
CA MET A 222 3.43 -50.59 -36.53
C MET A 222 4.89 -50.18 -36.34
N VAL A 223 5.80 -51.14 -36.49
CA VAL A 223 7.25 -51.02 -36.25
C VAL A 223 7.96 -51.76 -37.39
N LEU A 224 9.25 -51.45 -37.62
CA LEU A 224 10.18 -52.01 -38.63
C LEU A 224 10.15 -51.31 -40.00
N PRO A 225 11.28 -51.30 -40.75
CA PRO A 225 12.67 -51.29 -40.28
C PRO A 225 13.56 -50.23 -40.98
N SER A 226 14.84 -50.25 -40.60
CA SER A 226 15.96 -49.46 -41.12
C SER A 226 16.09 -49.38 -42.66
N GLY A 227 16.38 -48.18 -43.17
CA GLY A 227 16.93 -47.96 -44.52
C GLY A 227 17.59 -46.58 -44.63
N SER A 228 18.91 -46.53 -44.82
CA SER A 228 19.67 -45.30 -45.08
C SER A 228 20.26 -45.33 -46.50
N PRO A 229 20.25 -44.18 -47.18
CA PRO A 229 21.45 -43.73 -47.88
C PRO A 229 21.99 -42.40 -47.32
N HIS A 230 23.25 -42.08 -47.65
CA HIS A 230 24.00 -40.92 -47.12
C HIS A 230 24.03 -39.72 -48.09
N SER A 231 24.09 -38.49 -47.55
CA SER A 231 24.95 -37.35 -47.99
C SER A 231 24.52 -36.03 -47.32
N PRO A 232 25.39 -35.00 -47.24
CA PRO A 232 26.79 -35.02 -46.80
C PRO A 232 26.99 -34.11 -45.56
N ALA A 233 28.21 -34.02 -45.02
CA ALA A 233 28.47 -33.31 -43.77
C ALA A 233 28.60 -31.77 -43.94
N TRP A 234 28.00 -31.01 -43.02
CA TRP A 234 28.45 -29.66 -42.63
C TRP A 234 28.58 -29.60 -41.10
N ALA A 235 29.32 -28.61 -40.59
CA ALA A 235 29.86 -28.65 -39.23
C ALA A 235 28.78 -28.62 -38.13
N MET A 236 28.72 -29.68 -37.33
CA MET A 236 27.90 -29.73 -36.12
C MET A 236 28.50 -28.84 -35.03
N ALA A 237 27.76 -27.82 -34.59
CA ALA A 237 27.97 -27.23 -33.27
C ALA A 237 27.73 -28.29 -32.18
N PRO A 238 28.29 -28.15 -30.97
CA PRO A 238 28.18 -29.18 -29.93
C PRO A 238 26.72 -29.56 -29.65
N SER A 239 26.41 -30.85 -29.87
CA SER A 239 25.09 -31.41 -29.57
C SER A 239 24.71 -31.13 -28.12
N CYS A 240 23.44 -30.81 -27.88
CA CYS A 240 22.88 -30.77 -26.54
C CYS A 240 23.23 -32.08 -25.81
N ALA A 241 23.90 -31.96 -24.66
CA ALA A 241 24.37 -33.12 -23.92
C ALA A 241 23.17 -33.92 -23.39
N THR A 242 23.13 -35.22 -23.67
CA THR A 242 22.23 -36.14 -22.98
C THR A 242 22.53 -36.08 -21.48
N TYR A 243 21.58 -35.58 -20.70
CA TYR A 243 21.64 -35.55 -19.24
C TYR A 243 21.67 -36.98 -18.68
N HIS A 244 22.87 -37.56 -18.59
CA HIS A 244 23.13 -38.63 -17.64
C HIS A 244 22.88 -38.08 -16.24
N ALA A 245 22.30 -38.92 -15.37
CA ALA A 245 21.98 -38.52 -14.01
C ALA A 245 23.26 -38.27 -13.21
N THR A 246 23.63 -37.00 -13.05
CA THR A 246 24.61 -36.58 -12.04
C THR A 246 24.08 -36.97 -10.66
N GLU A 247 24.89 -37.68 -9.90
CA GLU A 247 24.65 -38.09 -8.52
C GLU A 247 24.16 -36.90 -7.68
N ASN A 248 22.87 -36.94 -7.33
CA ASN A 248 22.23 -35.82 -6.66
C ASN A 248 22.41 -36.01 -5.15
N ALA A 249 23.44 -35.37 -4.60
CA ALA A 249 23.84 -35.50 -3.19
C ALA A 249 22.76 -35.15 -2.15
N LEU A 250 21.62 -34.54 -2.54
CA LEU A 250 20.43 -34.40 -1.70
C LEU A 250 19.65 -35.72 -1.58
N ARG A 251 19.57 -36.50 -2.67
CA ARG A 251 18.87 -37.78 -2.77
C ARG A 251 19.66 -38.90 -2.09
N GLU A 252 20.98 -38.90 -2.21
CA GLU A 252 21.86 -39.89 -1.56
C GLU A 252 21.83 -39.78 -0.03
N LYS A 253 21.62 -38.55 0.47
CA LYS A 253 21.52 -38.24 1.90
C LYS A 253 20.07 -38.23 2.40
N ALA A 254 19.11 -38.64 1.58
CA ALA A 254 17.69 -38.65 1.91
C ALA A 254 17.29 -39.89 2.70
N SER A 255 16.78 -39.70 3.93
CA SER A 255 16.14 -40.77 4.69
C SER A 255 14.93 -41.36 3.94
N PRO A 256 14.50 -42.60 4.28
CA PRO A 256 13.26 -43.16 3.74
C PRO A 256 12.04 -42.25 4.00
N GLN A 257 11.99 -41.56 5.14
CA GLN A 257 10.98 -40.57 5.48
C GLN A 257 11.03 -39.34 4.54
N MET A 258 12.22 -38.78 4.28
CA MET A 258 12.39 -37.67 3.33
C MET A 258 11.96 -38.08 1.92
N GLN A 259 12.25 -39.31 1.49
CA GLN A 259 11.80 -39.83 0.20
C GLN A 259 10.28 -40.03 0.16
N ALA A 260 9.67 -40.50 1.25
CA ALA A 260 8.22 -40.67 1.38
C ALA A 260 7.45 -39.33 1.44
N LEU A 261 8.07 -38.23 1.88
CA LEU A 261 7.42 -36.91 1.81
C LEU A 261 7.19 -36.45 0.37
N GLU A 262 8.10 -36.79 -0.56
CA GLU A 262 7.97 -36.37 -1.96
C GLU A 262 6.75 -37.02 -2.66
N ASP A 263 6.24 -38.15 -2.15
CA ASP A 263 4.97 -38.75 -2.58
C ASP A 263 3.73 -37.85 -2.34
N LEU A 264 3.84 -36.84 -1.47
CA LEU A 264 2.76 -35.91 -1.11
C LEU A 264 2.79 -34.63 -1.96
N GLU A 265 1.70 -33.87 -1.98
CA GLU A 265 1.72 -32.49 -2.51
C GLU A 265 2.66 -31.58 -1.72
N PHE A 266 3.27 -30.58 -2.36
CA PHE A 266 4.21 -29.66 -1.69
C PHE A 266 3.61 -28.95 -0.46
N MET A 267 2.33 -28.58 -0.52
CA MET A 267 1.64 -27.96 0.63
C MET A 267 1.59 -28.89 1.85
N LYS A 268 1.32 -30.19 1.62
CA LYS A 268 1.35 -31.23 2.65
C LYS A 268 2.76 -31.42 3.22
N ARG A 269 3.78 -31.51 2.36
CA ARG A 269 5.22 -31.57 2.76
C ARG A 269 5.59 -30.40 3.68
N PHE A 270 5.29 -29.17 3.24
CA PHE A 270 5.62 -27.97 3.99
C PHE A 270 4.95 -27.95 5.37
N MET A 271 3.67 -28.31 5.44
CA MET A 271 2.92 -28.32 6.71
C MET A 271 3.44 -29.35 7.70
N ILE A 272 3.85 -30.55 7.25
CA ILE A 272 4.53 -31.53 8.12
C ILE A 272 5.81 -30.91 8.71
N CYS A 273 6.65 -30.29 7.89
CA CYS A 273 7.88 -29.62 8.36
C CYS A 273 7.60 -28.45 9.32
N ALA A 274 6.52 -27.69 9.12
CA ALA A 274 6.08 -26.65 10.07
C ALA A 274 5.57 -27.24 11.39
N TYR A 275 4.82 -28.35 11.34
CA TYR A 275 4.16 -28.98 12.48
C TYR A 275 5.12 -29.81 13.34
N LEU A 276 6.26 -30.24 12.79
CA LEU A 276 7.38 -30.84 13.55
C LEU A 276 8.33 -29.81 14.19
N ARG A 277 8.26 -28.53 13.81
CA ARG A 277 9.10 -27.41 14.31
C ARG A 277 10.63 -27.63 14.18
N GLN A 278 11.22 -28.28 15.19
CA GLN A 278 12.65 -28.56 15.34
C GLN A 278 12.93 -30.08 15.41
N LYS A 279 11.88 -30.91 15.49
CA LYS A 279 12.03 -32.36 15.54
C LYS A 279 12.46 -32.90 14.17
N ARG A 280 13.31 -33.94 14.17
CA ARG A 280 13.66 -34.66 12.95
C ARG A 280 12.46 -35.49 12.50
N ILE A 281 12.30 -35.65 11.19
CA ILE A 281 11.15 -36.33 10.59
C ILE A 281 11.26 -37.84 10.86
N GLU A 282 12.49 -38.32 10.94
CA GLU A 282 12.93 -39.67 11.25
C GLU A 282 12.59 -40.11 12.67
N ASP A 283 12.52 -39.18 13.63
CA ASP A 283 12.25 -39.47 15.05
C ASP A 283 10.75 -39.56 15.37
N GLU A 284 9.91 -38.91 14.56
CA GLU A 284 8.50 -38.67 14.88
C GLU A 284 7.52 -39.40 13.94
N LEU A 285 7.91 -39.69 12.68
CA LEU A 285 7.02 -40.23 11.65
C LEU A 285 7.58 -41.51 10.99
N SER A 286 6.68 -42.47 10.74
CA SER A 286 6.97 -43.65 9.92
C SER A 286 6.69 -43.39 8.44
N VAL A 287 7.38 -44.14 7.57
CA VAL A 287 7.20 -44.07 6.11
C VAL A 287 5.75 -44.37 5.70
N ASP A 288 5.11 -45.35 6.34
CA ASP A 288 3.75 -45.76 5.98
C ASP A 288 2.69 -44.76 6.47
N TYR A 289 2.92 -44.09 7.60
CA TYR A 289 2.09 -42.96 8.02
C TYR A 289 2.24 -41.78 7.05
N ILE A 290 3.46 -41.43 6.62
CA ILE A 290 3.65 -40.37 5.62
C ILE A 290 2.90 -40.70 4.32
N ARG A 291 2.91 -41.97 3.89
CA ARG A 291 2.20 -42.42 2.67
C ARG A 291 0.68 -42.44 2.80
N SER A 292 0.10 -42.73 3.97
CA SER A 292 -1.36 -42.75 4.15
C SER A 292 -1.98 -41.35 3.94
N LEU A 293 -1.25 -40.29 4.30
CA LEU A 293 -1.64 -38.88 4.13
C LEU A 293 -1.78 -38.43 2.65
N LYS A 294 -1.32 -39.25 1.70
CA LYS A 294 -1.30 -38.92 0.25
C LYS A 294 -2.69 -38.62 -0.29
N TYR A 295 -3.68 -39.44 0.05
CA TYR A 295 -5.02 -39.38 -0.55
C TYR A 295 -6.06 -38.57 0.23
N LEU A 296 -5.72 -38.08 1.44
CA LEU A 296 -6.60 -37.20 2.22
C LEU A 296 -6.80 -35.83 1.51
N SER A 297 -8.01 -35.27 1.57
CA SER A 297 -8.22 -33.86 1.19
C SER A 297 -7.55 -32.91 2.19
N MET A 298 -7.40 -31.61 1.89
CA MET A 298 -6.81 -30.67 2.85
C MET A 298 -7.65 -30.53 4.13
N VAL A 299 -8.99 -30.48 3.99
CA VAL A 299 -9.98 -30.64 5.07
C VAL A 299 -9.65 -31.77 6.05
N GLN A 300 -9.18 -32.91 5.54
CA GLN A 300 -8.91 -34.12 6.32
C GLN A 300 -7.46 -34.19 6.81
N PHE A 301 -6.52 -33.76 5.97
CA PHE A 301 -5.09 -33.85 6.17
C PHE A 301 -4.62 -32.97 7.34
N GLU A 302 -5.07 -31.71 7.43
CA GLU A 302 -4.59 -30.82 8.50
C GLU A 302 -5.05 -31.27 9.89
N PRO A 303 -6.34 -31.60 10.14
CA PRO A 303 -6.78 -32.08 11.43
C PRO A 303 -6.16 -33.42 11.82
N GLU A 304 -5.78 -34.25 10.85
CA GLU A 304 -5.04 -35.50 11.08
C GLU A 304 -3.62 -35.20 11.60
N ILE A 305 -2.79 -34.46 10.86
CA ILE A 305 -1.43 -34.14 11.31
C ILE A 305 -1.42 -33.28 12.58
N TRP A 306 -2.45 -32.45 12.78
CA TRP A 306 -2.63 -31.68 14.02
C TRP A 306 -2.82 -32.60 15.23
N ARG A 307 -3.70 -33.60 15.15
CA ARG A 307 -3.94 -34.56 16.24
C ARG A 307 -2.75 -35.49 16.48
N ALA A 308 -2.12 -35.97 15.41
CA ALA A 308 -1.01 -36.93 15.50
C ALA A 308 0.25 -36.31 16.12
N PHE A 309 0.61 -35.07 15.77
CA PHE A 309 1.80 -34.41 16.29
C PHE A 309 1.75 -32.88 16.40
N GLY A 310 1.04 -32.17 15.52
CA GLY A 310 1.06 -30.70 15.48
C GLY A 310 0.69 -30.03 16.81
N CYS A 311 -0.30 -30.58 17.53
CA CYS A 311 -0.74 -30.09 18.85
C CYS A 311 0.31 -30.22 19.96
N LYS A 312 1.34 -31.07 19.78
CA LYS A 312 2.44 -31.27 20.74
C LYS A 312 3.51 -30.17 20.61
N TYR A 313 3.66 -29.60 19.40
CA TYR A 313 4.82 -28.79 19.03
C TYR A 313 4.48 -27.36 18.57
N ILE A 314 3.23 -27.07 18.19
CA ILE A 314 2.77 -25.72 17.87
C ILE A 314 1.67 -25.27 18.85
N LYS A 315 1.76 -24.03 19.34
CA LYS A 315 0.61 -23.29 19.91
C LYS A 315 -0.53 -23.17 18.88
N PHE A 316 -1.78 -23.26 19.31
CA PHE A 316 -2.94 -23.17 18.41
C PHE A 316 -2.98 -21.87 17.56
N SER A 317 -2.50 -20.75 18.09
CA SER A 317 -2.41 -19.48 17.36
C SER A 317 -1.48 -19.52 16.14
N ASP A 318 -0.45 -20.39 16.15
CA ASP A 318 0.47 -20.62 15.03
C ASP A 318 0.00 -21.76 14.08
N ARG A 319 -1.16 -22.40 14.34
CA ARG A 319 -1.77 -23.42 13.47
C ARG A 319 -2.25 -22.77 12.16
N VAL A 320 -2.19 -23.53 11.06
CA VAL A 320 -2.62 -23.03 9.74
C VAL A 320 -4.15 -23.11 9.63
N LYS A 321 -4.77 -22.08 9.04
CA LYS A 321 -6.23 -21.88 8.97
C LYS A 321 -6.65 -21.58 7.50
N ASN A 322 -7.91 -21.82 7.12
CA ASN A 322 -8.49 -21.55 5.77
C ASN A 322 -7.90 -22.34 4.57
N LEU A 323 -7.43 -23.57 4.77
CA LEU A 323 -6.68 -24.31 3.75
C LEU A 323 -7.46 -24.70 2.47
N ASP A 324 -8.78 -24.89 2.59
CA ASP A 324 -9.65 -25.27 1.47
C ASP A 324 -10.09 -24.08 0.60
N SER A 325 -9.55 -22.89 0.86
CA SER A 325 -9.66 -21.73 -0.05
C SER A 325 -9.03 -22.06 -1.41
N ASP A 326 -9.75 -21.73 -2.49
CA ASP A 326 -9.34 -21.74 -3.91
C ASP A 326 -7.95 -22.36 -4.22
N PRO A 327 -7.86 -23.49 -4.93
CA PRO A 327 -6.57 -24.04 -5.39
C PRO A 327 -5.70 -23.02 -6.14
N GLY A 328 -6.31 -22.09 -6.89
CA GLY A 328 -5.64 -20.98 -7.57
C GLY A 328 -5.09 -19.89 -6.65
N ALA A 329 -5.50 -19.85 -5.37
CA ALA A 329 -5.17 -18.78 -4.43
C ALA A 329 -3.66 -18.58 -4.27
N PRO A 330 -3.16 -17.33 -4.24
CA PRO A 330 -1.75 -17.05 -4.00
C PRO A 330 -1.31 -17.48 -2.60
N ARG A 331 -0.32 -18.37 -2.50
CA ARG A 331 0.24 -18.87 -1.22
C ARG A 331 1.60 -18.25 -0.91
N VAL A 332 1.96 -18.22 0.36
CA VAL A 332 3.23 -17.68 0.89
C VAL A 332 3.77 -18.63 1.95
N TYR A 333 5.01 -19.06 1.77
CA TYR A 333 5.73 -19.99 2.66
C TYR A 333 6.80 -19.23 3.43
N HIS A 334 6.91 -19.44 4.74
CA HIS A 334 7.87 -18.72 5.59
C HIS A 334 8.87 -19.66 6.29
N CYS A 335 10.11 -19.20 6.44
CA CYS A 335 11.12 -19.80 7.31
C CYS A 335 11.71 -18.73 8.22
N ILE A 336 11.84 -19.03 9.51
CA ILE A 336 12.56 -18.21 10.47
C ILE A 336 13.91 -18.89 10.73
N VAL A 337 14.98 -18.11 10.70
CA VAL A 337 16.36 -18.56 10.94
C VAL A 337 16.86 -17.90 12.23
N GLU A 338 17.12 -18.74 13.22
CA GLU A 338 17.55 -18.36 14.58
C GLU A 338 18.93 -18.96 14.86
N ILE A 339 19.77 -18.22 15.58
CA ILE A 339 21.05 -18.73 16.12
C ILE A 339 20.81 -19.05 17.59
N THR A 340 21.20 -20.25 18.03
CA THR A 340 21.00 -20.73 19.41
C THR A 340 22.30 -21.40 19.85
N GLY A 341 23.14 -20.65 20.56
CA GLY A 341 24.56 -21.01 20.72
C GLY A 341 25.22 -21.12 19.34
N ASP A 342 26.08 -22.12 19.16
CA ASP A 342 26.78 -22.36 17.88
C ASP A 342 25.88 -23.01 16.80
N SER A 343 24.60 -23.28 17.10
CA SER A 343 23.67 -23.98 16.21
C SER A 343 22.70 -23.04 15.50
N VAL A 344 22.49 -23.27 14.21
CA VAL A 344 21.47 -22.56 13.42
C VAL A 344 20.19 -23.38 13.33
N VAL A 345 19.10 -22.83 13.84
CA VAL A 345 17.75 -23.41 13.83
C VAL A 345 16.94 -22.83 12.67
N LYS A 346 16.15 -23.68 11.99
CA LYS A 346 15.28 -23.32 10.87
C LYS A 346 13.84 -23.71 11.24
N LEU A 347 12.94 -22.72 11.37
CA LEU A 347 11.54 -22.91 11.78
C LEU A 347 10.59 -22.52 10.64
N PHE A 348 9.84 -23.48 10.12
CA PHE A 348 8.85 -23.21 9.05
C PHE A 348 7.52 -22.69 9.61
N LYS A 349 6.87 -21.78 8.87
CA LYS A 349 5.56 -21.19 9.19
C LYS A 349 4.70 -21.00 7.94
N GLY A 350 3.39 -21.13 8.09
CA GLY A 350 2.42 -21.13 6.99
C GLY A 350 2.16 -22.54 6.42
N PRO A 351 1.60 -22.65 5.20
CA PRO A 351 1.36 -21.58 4.24
C PRO A 351 0.37 -20.52 4.74
N TYR A 352 0.52 -19.30 4.23
CA TYR A 352 -0.45 -18.22 4.39
C TYR A 352 -1.00 -17.81 3.03
N ILE A 353 -2.29 -17.56 2.94
CA ILE A 353 -2.94 -17.05 1.72
C ILE A 353 -2.71 -15.53 1.62
N GLN A 354 -2.45 -15.03 0.41
CA GLN A 354 -2.34 -13.60 0.13
C GLN A 354 -3.25 -13.18 -1.03
N ASN A 355 -3.74 -11.94 -1.00
CA ASN A 355 -4.68 -11.40 -2.00
C ASN A 355 -4.13 -11.29 -3.44
N THR A 356 -2.82 -11.39 -3.66
CA THR A 356 -2.18 -11.13 -4.98
C THR A 356 -0.79 -11.76 -5.04
N ARG A 357 -0.44 -12.44 -6.14
CA ARG A 357 0.95 -12.88 -6.43
C ARG A 357 1.86 -11.69 -6.70
N THR A 358 3.14 -11.83 -6.33
CA THR A 358 4.22 -11.01 -6.91
C THR A 358 4.57 -11.51 -8.31
N HIS A 359 5.16 -10.68 -9.17
CA HIS A 359 5.60 -11.14 -10.50
C HIS A 359 6.62 -12.30 -10.40
N LEU A 360 7.51 -12.29 -9.41
CA LEU A 360 8.38 -13.44 -9.07
C LEU A 360 7.57 -14.74 -8.95
N GLN A 361 6.54 -14.75 -8.10
CA GLN A 361 5.68 -15.93 -7.88
C GLN A 361 4.87 -16.34 -9.12
N LYS A 362 4.46 -15.40 -9.97
CA LYS A 362 3.78 -15.71 -11.25
C LYS A 362 4.68 -16.50 -12.19
N ILE A 363 5.97 -16.19 -12.23
CA ILE A 363 6.94 -16.83 -13.13
C ILE A 363 7.46 -18.17 -12.58
N VAL A 364 7.81 -18.24 -11.29
CA VAL A 364 8.44 -19.44 -10.72
C VAL A 364 7.49 -20.40 -10.01
N GLY A 365 6.26 -19.96 -9.69
CA GLY A 365 5.30 -20.70 -8.86
C GLY A 365 5.43 -20.37 -7.36
N ASP A 366 4.32 -20.45 -6.62
CA ASP A 366 4.29 -20.09 -5.19
C ASP A 366 5.13 -21.05 -4.34
N ASP A 367 5.19 -22.34 -4.70
CA ASP A 367 5.94 -23.40 -4.03
C ASP A 367 7.47 -23.25 -4.15
N ASN A 368 7.92 -22.48 -5.15
CA ASN A 368 9.34 -22.28 -5.45
C ASN A 368 9.89 -20.97 -4.84
N VAL A 369 9.12 -20.30 -3.97
CA VAL A 369 9.50 -19.08 -3.25
C VAL A 369 9.31 -19.24 -1.74
N LEU A 370 10.36 -18.99 -0.96
CA LEU A 370 10.37 -19.05 0.49
C LEU A 370 10.74 -17.68 1.08
N LEU A 371 9.90 -17.12 1.95
CA LEU A 371 10.21 -15.88 2.66
C LEU A 371 10.98 -16.19 3.94
N VAL A 372 12.23 -15.73 4.02
CA VAL A 372 13.13 -16.03 5.13
C VAL A 372 13.28 -14.82 6.04
N LYS A 373 13.17 -15.05 7.35
CA LYS A 373 13.34 -14.03 8.39
C LYS A 373 14.45 -14.43 9.35
N PHE A 374 15.52 -13.64 9.38
CA PHE A 374 16.68 -13.87 10.25
C PHE A 374 16.49 -13.14 11.59
N MET A 375 16.87 -13.78 12.70
CA MET A 375 16.58 -13.35 14.07
C MET A 375 17.86 -13.16 14.89
N GLY A 376 18.13 -11.91 15.29
CA GLY A 376 19.29 -11.43 16.05
C GLY A 376 19.07 -9.96 16.47
N GLN A 377 19.94 -9.39 17.29
CA GLN A 377 19.79 -8.02 17.80
C GLN A 377 20.36 -6.97 16.82
N SER A 378 19.88 -5.73 16.90
CA SER A 378 20.35 -4.62 16.05
C SER A 378 21.58 -3.88 16.61
N SER A 379 22.31 -4.52 17.53
CA SER A 379 23.46 -3.98 18.26
C SER A 379 24.68 -4.91 18.27
N GLU A 380 24.57 -6.08 17.64
CA GLU A 380 25.67 -7.01 17.42
C GLU A 380 26.68 -6.39 16.42
N SER A 381 27.96 -6.66 16.64
CA SER A 381 29.05 -6.16 15.78
C SER A 381 29.00 -6.82 14.40
N VAL A 382 29.49 -6.12 13.37
CA VAL A 382 29.46 -6.57 11.95
C VAL A 382 30.18 -7.91 11.72
N THR A 383 30.95 -8.38 12.70
CA THR A 383 31.64 -9.68 12.76
C THR A 383 30.71 -10.89 12.90
N ASP A 384 29.55 -10.75 13.55
CA ASP A 384 28.72 -11.90 13.97
C ASP A 384 27.88 -12.53 12.84
N PHE A 385 28.00 -12.01 11.62
CA PHE A 385 27.21 -12.42 10.46
C PHE A 385 27.65 -13.74 9.78
N LEU A 386 28.74 -14.36 10.20
CA LEU A 386 29.30 -15.55 9.54
C LEU A 386 28.34 -16.76 9.48
N PRO A 387 27.56 -17.10 10.54
CA PRO A 387 26.60 -18.21 10.47
C PRO A 387 25.48 -17.97 9.44
N TYR A 388 25.04 -16.73 9.27
CA TYR A 388 24.03 -16.39 8.26
C TYR A 388 24.56 -16.47 6.84
N HIS A 389 25.82 -16.05 6.60
CA HIS A 389 26.47 -16.25 5.31
C HIS A 389 26.48 -17.74 4.92
N LYS A 390 26.85 -18.62 5.87
CA LYS A 390 26.78 -20.07 5.66
C LYS A 390 25.36 -20.56 5.33
N VAL A 391 24.30 -20.00 5.93
CA VAL A 391 22.90 -20.35 5.57
C VAL A 391 22.53 -19.94 4.13
N ALA A 392 23.07 -18.83 3.61
CA ALA A 392 22.86 -18.43 2.22
C ALA A 392 23.65 -19.31 1.23
N GLU A 393 24.86 -19.72 1.62
CA GLU A 393 25.79 -20.54 0.83
C GLU A 393 25.38 -22.04 0.79
N ASP A 394 25.02 -22.62 1.94
CA ASP A 394 24.46 -24.00 2.05
C ASP A 394 23.02 -24.08 1.55
N GLY A 395 22.24 -23.01 1.74
CA GLY A 395 20.80 -22.94 1.48
C GLY A 395 19.90 -23.52 2.58
N ILE A 396 18.60 -23.45 2.33
CA ILE A 396 17.54 -24.04 3.16
C ILE A 396 16.99 -25.25 2.41
N ILE A 397 17.09 -26.42 3.02
CA ILE A 397 16.55 -27.68 2.50
C ILE A 397 15.15 -27.89 3.09
N LEU A 398 14.20 -28.32 2.27
CA LEU A 398 12.84 -28.66 2.64
C LEU A 398 12.41 -29.87 1.79
N GLY A 399 12.22 -31.03 2.44
CA GLY A 399 12.17 -32.30 1.71
C GLY A 399 13.45 -32.49 0.90
N LEU A 400 13.34 -32.83 -0.38
CA LEU A 400 14.47 -32.93 -1.31
C LEU A 400 14.75 -31.63 -2.10
N ARG A 401 14.05 -30.52 -1.82
CA ARG A 401 14.20 -29.24 -2.53
C ARG A 401 15.15 -28.29 -1.77
N ARG A 402 16.11 -27.68 -2.47
CA ARG A 402 17.00 -26.64 -1.90
C ARG A 402 16.59 -25.25 -2.37
N TYR A 403 16.43 -24.35 -1.41
CA TYR A 403 16.14 -22.94 -1.59
C TYR A 403 17.40 -22.12 -1.28
N ARG A 404 17.78 -21.20 -2.18
CA ARG A 404 18.96 -20.31 -2.06
C ARG A 404 18.55 -18.85 -2.12
N PHE A 405 19.34 -17.95 -1.53
CA PHE A 405 19.06 -16.51 -1.47
C PHE A 405 18.87 -15.89 -2.86
N PHE A 406 17.84 -15.06 -3.04
CA PHE A 406 17.51 -14.43 -4.32
C PHE A 406 17.48 -12.90 -4.26
N VAL A 407 16.76 -12.33 -3.29
CA VAL A 407 16.50 -10.87 -3.17
C VAL A 407 16.04 -10.53 -1.74
N TYR A 408 16.18 -9.27 -1.32
CA TYR A 408 15.48 -8.71 -0.15
C TYR A 408 14.70 -7.43 -0.46
N LYS A 409 13.76 -7.04 0.41
CA LYS A 409 12.95 -5.82 0.31
C LYS A 409 12.40 -5.38 1.68
N ASP A 410 12.37 -4.09 1.94
CA ASP A 410 11.74 -3.53 3.14
C ASP A 410 10.24 -3.84 3.23
N GLY A 411 9.76 -4.22 4.41
CA GLY A 411 8.36 -4.60 4.67
C GLY A 411 7.32 -3.48 4.58
N GLY A 412 7.76 -2.23 4.41
CA GLY A 412 6.90 -1.06 4.27
C GLY A 412 6.27 -0.58 5.59
N LYS A 413 5.30 0.34 5.47
CA LYS A 413 4.75 1.11 6.60
C LYS A 413 3.88 0.28 7.55
N ASP A 414 3.21 -0.75 7.03
CA ASP A 414 2.27 -1.56 7.83
C ASP A 414 2.98 -2.63 8.66
N GLU A 415 4.12 -3.14 8.19
CA GLU A 415 4.97 -4.02 9.01
C GLU A 415 5.75 -3.23 10.06
N LYS A 416 6.28 -2.04 9.74
CA LYS A 416 6.87 -1.14 10.75
C LYS A 416 5.91 -0.85 11.92
N LYS A 417 4.61 -0.63 11.66
CA LYS A 417 3.59 -0.52 12.70
C LYS A 417 3.36 -1.79 13.53
N LYS A 418 3.52 -2.98 12.93
CA LYS A 418 3.51 -4.24 13.69
C LYS A 418 4.80 -4.42 14.50
N GLU A 419 5.97 -4.00 13.98
CA GLU A 419 7.23 -3.92 14.75
C GLU A 419 7.04 -3.02 15.99
N GLU A 420 6.53 -1.80 15.81
CA GLU A 420 6.27 -0.80 16.87
C GLU A 420 5.36 -1.34 17.99
N LYS A 421 4.28 -2.07 17.66
CA LYS A 421 3.41 -2.68 18.67
C LYS A 421 4.05 -3.86 19.41
N ILE A 422 4.71 -4.77 18.70
CA ILE A 422 5.26 -6.01 19.29
C ILE A 422 6.44 -5.72 20.23
N ASN A 423 7.19 -4.64 19.97
CA ASN A 423 8.41 -4.29 20.70
C ASN A 423 8.18 -3.85 22.17
N TRP A 424 6.92 -3.69 22.62
CA TRP A 424 6.60 -3.43 24.02
C TRP A 424 6.54 -4.72 24.87
N GLU A 425 6.17 -5.85 24.27
CA GLU A 425 5.86 -7.08 25.02
C GLU A 425 6.89 -8.20 24.85
N ASN A 426 7.63 -8.25 23.73
CA ASN A 426 8.65 -9.27 23.49
C ASN A 426 9.93 -8.67 22.87
N LYS A 427 11.06 -8.78 23.58
CA LYS A 427 12.36 -8.16 23.22
C LYS A 427 13.07 -8.77 22.00
N ASN A 428 12.51 -9.80 21.35
CA ASN A 428 13.17 -10.48 20.24
C ASN A 428 12.89 -9.76 18.90
N CYS A 429 13.86 -8.93 18.49
CA CYS A 429 13.74 -7.93 17.42
C CYS A 429 13.22 -8.49 16.08
N ALA A 430 11.92 -8.34 15.85
CA ALA A 430 11.31 -8.49 14.54
C ALA A 430 11.63 -7.26 13.68
N SER A 431 12.42 -7.43 12.62
CA SER A 431 12.50 -6.47 11.52
C SER A 431 11.60 -6.91 10.37
N GLY A 432 10.95 -5.95 9.70
CA GLY A 432 10.16 -6.17 8.49
C GLY A 432 10.97 -6.33 7.20
N VAL A 433 12.31 -6.36 7.21
CA VAL A 433 13.08 -6.63 5.98
C VAL A 433 12.84 -8.08 5.54
N LYS A 434 12.15 -8.23 4.40
CA LYS A 434 11.78 -9.51 3.82
C LYS A 434 12.93 -10.04 2.98
N CYS A 435 13.48 -11.18 3.37
CA CYS A 435 14.41 -11.94 2.54
C CYS A 435 13.63 -12.98 1.73
N TYR A 436 13.98 -13.19 0.47
CA TYR A 436 13.36 -14.17 -0.42
C TYR A 436 14.41 -15.15 -0.91
N PHE A 437 14.13 -16.42 -0.73
CA PHE A 437 14.90 -17.54 -1.25
C PHE A 437 14.07 -18.24 -2.34
N VAL A 438 14.71 -18.74 -3.40
CA VAL A 438 14.05 -19.49 -4.48
C VAL A 438 14.62 -20.90 -4.58
N ARG A 439 13.78 -21.86 -5.01
CA ARG A 439 14.22 -23.23 -5.30
C ARG A 439 15.20 -23.23 -6.48
N THR A 440 16.35 -23.87 -6.28
CA THR A 440 17.41 -24.03 -7.31
C THR A 440 17.73 -25.48 -7.61
N GLU A 441 17.48 -26.39 -6.68
CA GLU A 441 17.79 -27.81 -6.78
C GLU A 441 16.59 -28.64 -6.28
N SER A 442 16.42 -29.86 -6.82
CA SER A 442 15.57 -30.90 -6.24
C SER A 442 16.25 -32.25 -6.38
N GLY A 443 16.22 -33.07 -5.33
CA GLY A 443 16.67 -34.46 -5.31
C GLY A 443 15.59 -35.48 -5.71
N TRP A 444 14.39 -35.03 -6.11
CA TRP A 444 13.29 -35.90 -6.47
C TRP A 444 13.19 -36.10 -8.00
N ASN A 445 13.46 -37.31 -8.48
CA ASN A 445 13.51 -37.61 -9.92
C ASN A 445 12.14 -37.51 -10.64
N MET A 446 11.03 -37.40 -9.92
CA MET A 446 9.67 -37.26 -10.47
C MET A 446 9.10 -35.84 -10.28
N ASP A 447 9.91 -34.88 -9.81
CA ASP A 447 9.51 -33.49 -9.60
C ASP A 447 9.30 -32.78 -10.95
N GLU A 448 8.27 -31.95 -11.07
CA GLU A 448 7.95 -31.28 -12.34
C GLU A 448 9.13 -30.40 -12.82
N PRO A 449 9.43 -30.38 -14.14
CA PRO A 449 10.34 -29.41 -14.73
C PRO A 449 9.95 -27.97 -14.41
N TYR A 450 10.77 -27.30 -13.61
CA TYR A 450 10.56 -25.94 -13.12
C TYR A 450 11.55 -24.97 -13.78
N ILE A 451 11.13 -23.72 -13.97
CA ILE A 451 11.82 -22.74 -14.82
C ILE A 451 13.25 -22.36 -14.35
N LEU A 452 13.59 -22.66 -13.09
CA LEU A 452 14.92 -22.44 -12.51
C LEU A 452 15.80 -23.71 -12.45
N SER A 453 15.30 -24.86 -12.92
CA SER A 453 16.05 -26.12 -12.87
C SER A 453 17.37 -26.02 -13.65
N GLY A 454 18.47 -26.44 -13.01
CA GLY A 454 19.81 -26.39 -13.59
C GLY A 454 20.38 -24.98 -13.79
N LYS A 455 19.72 -23.91 -13.31
CA LYS A 455 20.22 -22.53 -13.41
C LYS A 455 20.95 -22.11 -12.13
N THR A 456 22.04 -21.37 -12.28
CA THR A 456 22.67 -20.67 -11.14
C THR A 456 21.77 -19.52 -10.65
N ILE A 457 22.04 -18.95 -9.47
CA ILE A 457 21.25 -17.81 -8.97
C ILE A 457 21.43 -16.57 -9.87
N ASN A 458 22.61 -16.34 -10.44
CA ASN A 458 22.85 -15.27 -11.41
C ASN A 458 22.02 -15.47 -12.69
N GLN A 459 21.98 -16.70 -13.22
CA GLN A 459 21.15 -17.07 -14.37
C GLN A 459 19.63 -16.97 -14.07
N ALA A 460 19.21 -17.41 -12.87
CA ALA A 460 17.83 -17.31 -12.41
C ALA A 460 17.35 -15.85 -12.25
N ARG A 461 18.24 -14.94 -11.86
CA ARG A 461 17.95 -13.50 -11.82
C ARG A 461 17.85 -12.88 -13.23
N LYS A 462 18.74 -13.29 -14.15
CA LYS A 462 18.75 -12.82 -15.56
C LYS A 462 17.43 -13.09 -16.31
N LEU A 463 16.71 -14.15 -15.93
CA LEU A 463 15.37 -14.49 -16.44
C LEU A 463 14.35 -13.35 -16.40
N PHE A 464 14.46 -12.44 -15.41
CA PHE A 464 13.53 -11.33 -15.23
C PHE A 464 14.01 -10.03 -15.90
N MET A 465 15.32 -9.78 -15.90
CA MET A 465 15.96 -8.61 -16.49
C MET A 465 17.47 -8.84 -16.60
N HIS A 466 18.14 -8.15 -17.54
CA HIS A 466 19.60 -8.18 -17.74
C HIS A 466 20.31 -7.38 -16.62
N ILE A 467 20.14 -7.85 -15.38
CA ILE A 467 20.51 -7.18 -14.13
C ILE A 467 22.02 -6.89 -14.01
N HIS A 468 22.86 -7.64 -14.71
CA HIS A 468 24.30 -7.41 -14.79
C HIS A 468 24.66 -6.08 -15.48
N THR A 469 23.71 -5.40 -16.14
CA THR A 469 23.86 -4.01 -16.60
C THR A 469 23.62 -2.96 -15.50
N ALA A 470 23.31 -3.36 -14.26
CA ALA A 470 23.19 -2.45 -13.14
C ALA A 470 24.57 -1.89 -12.73
N PRO A 471 24.73 -0.57 -12.53
CA PRO A 471 26.05 0.03 -12.36
C PRO A 471 26.61 -0.04 -10.93
N THR A 472 25.82 -0.44 -9.92
CA THR A 472 26.27 -0.62 -8.53
C THR A 472 25.48 -1.71 -7.83
N LEU A 473 26.07 -2.31 -6.78
CA LEU A 473 25.45 -3.36 -5.95
C LEU A 473 24.11 -2.91 -5.33
N ALA A 474 24.05 -1.67 -4.85
CA ALA A 474 22.83 -1.07 -4.31
C ALA A 474 21.73 -0.93 -5.38
N LYS A 475 22.08 -0.45 -6.59
CA LYS A 475 21.12 -0.35 -7.70
C LYS A 475 20.65 -1.73 -8.18
N TYR A 476 21.54 -2.71 -8.23
CA TYR A 476 21.23 -4.11 -8.56
C TYR A 476 20.16 -4.68 -7.61
N MET A 477 20.35 -4.60 -6.29
CA MET A 477 19.35 -5.07 -5.33
C MET A 477 18.06 -4.24 -5.36
N ALA A 478 18.15 -2.91 -5.46
CA ALA A 478 16.99 -2.04 -5.52
C ALA A 478 16.07 -2.31 -6.74
N ARG A 479 16.60 -2.85 -7.85
CA ARG A 479 15.78 -3.17 -9.03
C ARG A 479 14.92 -4.42 -8.87
N PHE A 480 15.29 -5.41 -8.06
CA PHE A 480 14.40 -6.57 -7.82
C PHE A 480 13.14 -6.22 -7.00
N ALA A 481 13.09 -5.05 -6.36
CA ALA A 481 11.86 -4.55 -5.77
C ALA A 481 10.70 -4.43 -6.80
N LEU A 482 11.02 -4.36 -8.11
CA LEU A 482 10.08 -4.42 -9.22
C LEU A 482 9.37 -5.78 -9.31
N ILE A 483 10.10 -6.90 -9.39
CA ILE A 483 9.49 -8.25 -9.49
C ILE A 483 8.76 -8.66 -8.19
N LEU A 484 9.12 -8.03 -7.07
CA LEU A 484 8.43 -8.12 -5.79
C LEU A 484 7.26 -7.12 -5.65
N SER A 485 6.71 -6.61 -6.76
CA SER A 485 5.49 -5.79 -6.76
C SER A 485 4.24 -6.66 -6.83
N LYS A 486 3.28 -6.43 -5.93
CA LYS A 486 1.92 -6.96 -6.07
C LYS A 486 1.22 -6.21 -7.21
N THR A 487 0.81 -6.96 -8.22
CA THR A 487 0.49 -6.47 -9.56
C THR A 487 -0.49 -7.42 -10.25
N ILE A 488 -1.25 -6.93 -11.22
CA ILE A 488 -2.07 -7.75 -12.13
C ILE A 488 -1.37 -7.77 -13.49
N THR A 489 -1.22 -8.95 -14.09
CA THR A 489 -0.58 -9.06 -15.42
C THR A 489 -1.62 -8.68 -16.47
N MET A 490 -1.26 -7.78 -17.39
CA MET A 490 -2.15 -7.40 -18.49
C MET A 490 -2.07 -8.46 -19.59
N GLU A 491 -3.23 -8.94 -20.08
CA GLU A 491 -3.29 -9.99 -21.10
C GLU A 491 -3.02 -9.43 -22.50
N VAL A 492 -1.73 -9.20 -22.79
CA VAL A 492 -1.23 -8.73 -24.08
C VAL A 492 -0.09 -9.60 -24.60
N ASN A 493 -0.07 -9.81 -25.92
CA ASN A 493 1.08 -10.39 -26.61
C ASN A 493 2.11 -9.29 -26.88
N LEU A 494 3.15 -9.19 -26.05
CA LEU A 494 4.17 -8.14 -26.18
C LEU A 494 5.05 -8.30 -27.43
N SER A 495 5.02 -9.46 -28.09
CA SER A 495 5.64 -9.66 -29.41
C SER A 495 4.89 -8.97 -30.54
N ALA A 496 3.63 -8.58 -30.32
CA ALA A 496 2.78 -7.82 -31.24
C ALA A 496 2.52 -6.37 -30.78
N VAL A 497 3.19 -5.92 -29.70
CA VAL A 497 3.10 -4.54 -29.19
C VAL A 497 4.31 -3.74 -29.67
N HIS A 498 4.06 -2.57 -30.25
CA HIS A 498 5.07 -1.61 -30.66
C HIS A 498 5.57 -0.82 -29.44
N VAL A 499 6.54 -1.41 -28.72
CA VAL A 499 7.30 -0.72 -27.67
C VAL A 499 8.37 0.15 -28.34
N ILE A 500 8.21 1.48 -28.26
CA ILE A 500 9.09 2.47 -28.88
C ILE A 500 9.73 3.32 -27.78
N GLN A 501 11.03 3.60 -27.90
CA GLN A 501 11.70 4.55 -27.01
C GLN A 501 11.54 5.98 -27.55
N LEU A 502 11.10 6.90 -26.68
CA LEU A 502 10.98 8.33 -26.92
C LEU A 502 11.89 9.07 -25.95
N ASP A 503 12.69 10.02 -26.41
CA ASP A 503 13.63 10.73 -25.54
C ASP A 503 12.92 11.54 -24.43
N ASP A 504 13.60 11.71 -23.30
CA ASP A 504 13.12 12.59 -22.24
C ASP A 504 13.24 14.06 -22.67
N LYS A 505 12.22 14.86 -22.38
CA LYS A 505 12.25 16.30 -22.68
C LYS A 505 13.20 17.00 -21.68
N PRO A 506 14.30 17.62 -22.11
CA PRO A 506 15.17 18.36 -21.21
C PRO A 506 14.49 19.62 -20.68
N CYS A 507 14.92 20.10 -19.52
CA CYS A 507 14.60 21.44 -19.04
C CYS A 507 15.43 22.49 -19.77
N SER A 508 14.88 23.70 -19.91
CA SER A 508 15.55 24.80 -20.62
C SER A 508 15.44 26.12 -19.87
N ASP A 509 16.52 26.88 -19.85
CA ASP A 509 16.55 28.24 -19.30
C ASP A 509 15.80 29.24 -20.19
N GLU A 510 15.75 30.51 -19.75
CA GLU A 510 15.03 31.59 -20.44
C GLU A 510 15.60 31.91 -21.84
N ASN A 511 16.81 31.48 -22.15
CA ASN A 511 17.46 31.62 -23.45
C ASN A 511 17.34 30.34 -24.31
N GLY A 512 16.68 29.29 -23.81
CA GLY A 512 16.60 27.97 -24.44
C GLY A 512 17.82 27.07 -24.19
N GLY A 513 18.75 27.46 -23.32
CA GLY A 513 19.90 26.64 -22.94
C GLY A 513 19.46 25.40 -22.13
N ILE A 514 20.03 24.23 -22.44
CA ILE A 514 19.68 22.98 -21.75
C ILE A 514 20.25 22.97 -20.33
N VAL A 515 19.39 22.83 -19.33
CA VAL A 515 19.79 22.90 -17.91
C VAL A 515 20.38 21.56 -17.43
N GLN A 516 21.56 21.62 -16.82
CA GLN A 516 22.24 20.48 -16.19
C GLN A 516 22.51 20.75 -14.71
N ARG A 517 22.52 19.68 -13.90
CA ARG A 517 22.84 19.69 -12.47
C ARG A 517 23.84 18.54 -12.21
N ASP A 518 25.03 18.86 -11.72
CA ASP A 518 26.13 17.91 -11.48
C ASP A 518 26.53 17.03 -12.70
N GLY A 519 26.31 17.54 -13.92
CA GLY A 519 26.56 16.81 -15.17
C GLY A 519 25.43 15.86 -15.60
N GLU A 520 24.34 15.77 -14.84
CA GLU A 520 23.10 15.09 -15.26
C GLU A 520 22.11 16.13 -15.83
N LEU A 521 21.36 15.75 -16.86
CA LEU A 521 20.34 16.58 -17.49
C LEU A 521 19.11 16.71 -16.58
N LEU A 522 18.63 17.92 -16.34
CA LEU A 522 17.29 18.09 -15.77
C LEU A 522 16.26 17.80 -16.86
N ILE A 523 15.20 17.07 -16.51
CA ILE A 523 14.17 16.62 -17.45
C ILE A 523 12.76 16.90 -16.93
N HIS A 524 11.85 17.20 -17.86
CA HIS A 524 10.43 17.41 -17.59
C HIS A 524 9.64 16.11 -17.49
N THR A 525 10.17 14.97 -17.95
CA THR A 525 9.39 13.74 -18.22
C THR A 525 9.80 12.50 -17.40
N ASP A 526 10.48 12.64 -16.26
CA ASP A 526 10.92 11.49 -15.47
C ASP A 526 9.74 10.58 -15.08
N GLY A 527 9.85 9.29 -15.42
CA GLY A 527 8.90 8.27 -15.01
C GLY A 527 7.64 8.12 -15.89
N THR A 528 7.40 8.98 -16.90
CA THR A 528 6.12 8.94 -17.65
C THR A 528 6.24 8.80 -19.19
N GLY A 529 5.45 7.86 -19.72
CA GLY A 529 5.33 7.53 -21.14
C GLY A 529 3.87 7.60 -21.63
N LEU A 530 3.61 7.09 -22.84
CA LEU A 530 2.28 7.11 -23.48
C LEU A 530 1.83 5.70 -23.89
N ILE A 531 0.52 5.47 -23.98
CA ILE A 531 -0.09 4.20 -24.39
C ILE A 531 -1.31 4.42 -25.30
N SER A 532 -1.49 3.58 -26.32
CA SER A 532 -2.65 3.65 -27.22
C SER A 532 -3.96 3.24 -26.53
N GLU A 533 -5.08 3.84 -26.97
CA GLU A 533 -6.41 3.63 -26.37
C GLU A 533 -6.80 2.14 -26.32
N ASP A 534 -6.53 1.37 -27.38
CA ASP A 534 -6.84 -0.07 -27.47
C ASP A 534 -6.07 -0.95 -26.47
N LEU A 535 -4.93 -0.49 -25.97
CA LEU A 535 -4.15 -1.19 -24.94
C LEU A 535 -4.61 -0.77 -23.55
N ALA A 536 -5.00 0.49 -23.37
CA ALA A 536 -5.56 0.98 -22.11
C ALA A 536 -6.96 0.38 -21.82
N GLU A 537 -7.77 0.10 -22.85
CA GLU A 537 -9.05 -0.63 -22.71
C GLU A 537 -8.88 -2.08 -22.20
N LYS A 538 -7.69 -2.67 -22.32
CA LYS A 538 -7.37 -4.00 -21.78
C LYS A 538 -6.95 -3.96 -20.31
N CYS A 539 -6.92 -2.79 -19.68
CA CYS A 539 -6.65 -2.63 -18.25
C CYS A 539 -7.90 -2.95 -17.41
N PRO A 540 -7.80 -3.76 -16.33
CA PRO A 540 -8.94 -4.05 -15.46
C PRO A 540 -9.59 -2.78 -14.86
N THR A 541 -10.91 -2.70 -14.91
CA THR A 541 -11.72 -1.48 -14.75
C THR A 541 -11.41 -0.62 -13.53
N ILE A 542 -11.17 -1.20 -12.35
CA ILE A 542 -10.72 -0.45 -11.16
C ILE A 542 -9.71 -1.27 -10.36
N MET A 543 -8.49 -0.72 -10.21
CA MET A 543 -7.39 -1.34 -9.49
C MET A 543 -6.91 -0.46 -8.33
N TYR A 544 -6.73 -1.07 -7.15
CA TYR A 544 -6.11 -0.42 -5.99
C TYR A 544 -5.10 -1.37 -5.32
N LYS A 545 -3.83 -0.95 -5.26
CA LYS A 545 -2.71 -1.72 -4.68
C LYS A 545 -2.60 -3.17 -5.21
N GLY A 546 -2.83 -3.37 -6.51
CA GLY A 546 -2.82 -4.70 -7.14
C GLY A 546 -4.03 -5.60 -6.82
N LYS A 547 -5.05 -5.10 -6.10
CA LYS A 547 -6.37 -5.74 -6.04
C LYS A 547 -7.26 -5.22 -7.16
N LEU A 548 -8.01 -6.12 -7.80
CA LEU A 548 -9.25 -5.76 -8.48
C LEU A 548 -10.29 -5.42 -7.40
N LEU A 549 -10.92 -4.25 -7.50
CA LEU A 549 -12.13 -3.97 -6.71
C LEU A 549 -13.28 -4.78 -7.33
N LYS A 550 -14.06 -5.50 -6.51
CA LYS A 550 -15.22 -6.25 -7.02
C LYS A 550 -16.19 -5.25 -7.64
N SER A 551 -16.63 -5.49 -8.87
CA SER A 551 -17.61 -4.65 -9.56
C SER A 551 -18.89 -4.46 -8.73
N GLN A 552 -19.29 -5.52 -8.01
CA GLN A 552 -20.45 -5.57 -7.12
C GLN A 552 -20.53 -4.41 -6.12
N ASP A 553 -19.40 -3.95 -5.57
CA ASP A 553 -19.38 -2.93 -4.49
C ASP A 553 -19.62 -1.51 -5.01
N VAL A 554 -19.55 -1.29 -6.32
CA VAL A 554 -19.93 -0.04 -6.99
C VAL A 554 -21.26 -0.20 -7.74
N GLN A 555 -21.46 -1.35 -8.38
CA GLN A 555 -22.59 -1.58 -9.28
C GLN A 555 -23.92 -1.78 -8.54
N ALA A 556 -23.89 -2.34 -7.31
CA ALA A 556 -25.07 -2.43 -6.45
C ALA A 556 -25.68 -1.05 -6.11
N CYS A 557 -24.88 0.03 -6.10
CA CYS A 557 -25.37 1.39 -5.88
C CYS A 557 -26.11 1.96 -7.11
N ASP A 558 -25.70 1.60 -8.32
CA ASP A 558 -26.33 2.10 -9.57
C ASP A 558 -27.64 1.33 -9.86
N ASP A 559 -27.61 -0.01 -9.76
CA ASP A 559 -28.78 -0.88 -10.01
C ASP A 559 -29.93 -0.65 -9.01
N THR A 560 -29.63 -0.18 -7.79
CA THR A 560 -30.64 0.16 -6.78
C THR A 560 -31.34 1.50 -7.06
N LEU A 561 -30.63 2.46 -7.70
CA LEU A 561 -31.13 3.81 -7.97
C LEU A 561 -31.81 3.98 -9.34
N MET A 562 -31.67 3.01 -10.27
CA MET A 562 -32.07 3.18 -11.68
C MET A 562 -33.17 2.23 -12.18
N THR A 563 -34.08 1.77 -11.32
CA THR A 563 -35.29 1.02 -11.75
C THR A 563 -36.47 1.94 -12.09
N SER A 564 -36.35 2.72 -13.17
CA SER A 564 -37.51 3.41 -13.79
C SER A 564 -38.05 2.57 -14.97
N PRO A 565 -39.34 2.17 -14.99
CA PRO A 565 -39.89 1.28 -16.04
C PRO A 565 -39.84 1.81 -17.48
N HIS A 566 -39.46 3.06 -17.71
CA HIS A 566 -39.42 3.69 -19.04
C HIS A 566 -38.03 4.18 -19.48
N ALA A 567 -36.99 3.89 -18.70
CA ALA A 567 -35.62 4.02 -19.17
C ALA A 567 -35.33 2.92 -20.23
N LYS A 568 -35.34 3.29 -21.52
CA LYS A 568 -34.88 2.40 -22.61
C LYS A 568 -33.52 1.81 -22.24
N LYS A 569 -33.36 0.48 -22.34
CA LYS A 569 -32.13 -0.27 -22.02
C LYS A 569 -30.88 0.40 -22.59
N GLN A 570 -30.24 1.27 -21.81
CA GLN A 570 -28.87 1.66 -22.08
C GLN A 570 -28.01 0.43 -21.79
N ARG A 571 -27.07 0.13 -22.68
CA ARG A 571 -26.08 -0.92 -22.45
C ARG A 571 -25.31 -0.58 -21.17
N PRO A 572 -24.85 -1.57 -20.37
CA PRO A 572 -23.98 -1.28 -19.23
C PRO A 572 -22.85 -0.38 -19.71
N ILE A 573 -22.59 0.71 -18.97
CA ILE A 573 -21.66 1.74 -19.40
C ILE A 573 -20.31 1.08 -19.62
N ALA A 574 -19.85 1.08 -20.88
CA ALA A 574 -18.56 0.49 -21.23
C ALA A 574 -17.48 1.14 -20.37
N SER A 575 -16.73 0.27 -19.66
CA SER A 575 -15.64 0.64 -18.76
C SER A 575 -14.65 1.56 -19.47
N LYS A 576 -14.78 2.88 -19.30
CA LYS A 576 -13.87 3.85 -19.91
C LYS A 576 -12.43 3.54 -19.48
N PRO A 577 -11.47 3.55 -20.42
CA PRO A 577 -10.10 3.20 -20.09
C PRO A 577 -9.49 4.21 -19.11
N PRO A 578 -8.68 3.77 -18.13
CA PRO A 578 -8.09 4.65 -17.12
C PRO A 578 -7.09 5.62 -17.74
N LEU A 579 -7.28 6.92 -17.49
CA LEU A 579 -6.47 8.02 -18.03
C LEU A 579 -4.96 7.81 -17.88
N LEU A 580 -4.52 7.31 -16.73
CA LEU A 580 -3.13 7.10 -16.39
C LEU A 580 -2.93 5.73 -15.72
N ILE A 581 -1.98 4.94 -16.22
CA ILE A 581 -1.74 3.56 -15.78
C ILE A 581 -0.35 3.48 -15.15
N GLN A 582 -0.23 3.13 -13.86
CA GLN A 582 1.07 2.82 -13.26
C GLN A 582 1.43 1.36 -13.51
N PHE A 583 2.62 1.11 -14.08
CA PHE A 583 3.04 -0.23 -14.51
C PHE A 583 4.49 -0.57 -14.11
N ARG A 584 4.83 -1.85 -14.29
CA ARG A 584 6.19 -2.34 -14.51
C ARG A 584 6.18 -3.18 -15.79
N MET A 585 7.18 -3.07 -16.63
CA MET A 585 7.30 -3.87 -17.85
C MET A 585 8.66 -4.54 -17.91
N PHE A 586 8.64 -5.84 -18.15
CA PHE A 586 9.82 -6.64 -18.47
C PHE A 586 9.74 -6.96 -19.96
N TYR A 587 10.76 -6.59 -20.73
CA TYR A 587 10.72 -6.67 -22.19
C TYR A 587 12.12 -6.86 -22.76
N LYS A 588 12.40 -8.02 -23.38
CA LYS A 588 13.71 -8.37 -23.98
C LYS A 588 14.88 -8.11 -23.03
N GLY A 589 14.70 -8.46 -21.75
CA GLY A 589 15.66 -8.23 -20.67
C GLY A 589 15.73 -6.81 -20.10
N SER A 590 15.06 -5.82 -20.70
CA SER A 590 14.89 -4.48 -20.10
C SER A 590 13.87 -4.55 -18.96
N ALA A 591 14.05 -3.72 -17.93
CA ALA A 591 13.06 -3.52 -16.87
C ALA A 591 12.67 -2.04 -16.76
N VAL A 592 11.40 -1.75 -17.03
CA VAL A 592 10.82 -0.42 -17.09
C VAL A 592 9.87 -0.22 -15.90
N LYS A 593 9.92 0.95 -15.25
CA LYS A 593 8.96 1.39 -14.23
C LYS A 593 8.50 2.80 -14.57
N GLY A 594 7.19 3.02 -14.58
CA GLY A 594 6.63 4.34 -14.81
C GLY A 594 5.11 4.38 -14.83
N THR A 595 4.58 5.53 -15.25
CA THR A 595 3.19 5.69 -15.70
C THR A 595 3.10 5.73 -17.23
N ALA A 596 1.95 5.34 -17.78
CA ALA A 596 1.60 5.56 -19.18
C ALA A 596 0.25 6.30 -19.28
N LEU A 597 0.26 7.48 -19.90
CA LEU A 597 -0.91 8.30 -20.20
C LEU A 597 -1.56 7.83 -21.50
N ILE A 598 -2.89 7.75 -21.55
CA ILE A 598 -3.61 7.48 -22.81
C ILE A 598 -3.33 8.59 -23.81
N ASP A 599 -2.90 8.22 -25.01
CA ASP A 599 -2.87 9.11 -26.17
C ASP A 599 -3.55 8.44 -27.38
N ARG A 600 -4.73 8.97 -27.72
CA ARG A 600 -5.62 8.51 -28.80
C ARG A 600 -5.07 8.82 -30.20
N ARG A 601 -3.97 9.58 -30.28
CA ARG A 601 -3.26 9.91 -31.52
C ARG A 601 -2.24 8.83 -31.90
N LEU A 602 -1.94 7.89 -30.99
CA LEU A 602 -1.01 6.78 -31.24
C LEU A 602 -1.65 5.70 -32.12
N PRO A 603 -0.88 5.01 -32.98
CA PRO A 603 -1.33 3.80 -33.65
C PRO A 603 -1.76 2.72 -32.64
N PRO A 604 -2.76 1.88 -32.95
CA PRO A 604 -3.14 0.76 -32.09
C PRO A 604 -1.96 -0.18 -31.76
N GLY A 605 -1.96 -0.74 -30.56
CA GLY A 605 -0.90 -1.63 -30.09
C GLY A 605 0.43 -0.93 -29.74
N THR A 606 0.43 0.37 -29.42
CA THR A 606 1.67 1.16 -29.19
C THR A 606 1.87 1.52 -27.71
N ILE A 607 3.12 1.39 -27.23
CA ILE A 607 3.58 1.92 -25.94
C ILE A 607 4.85 2.73 -26.16
N LEU A 608 4.84 4.01 -25.76
CA LEU A 608 6.03 4.87 -25.77
C LEU A 608 6.65 4.92 -24.38
N ILE A 609 7.92 4.54 -24.26
CA ILE A 609 8.70 4.56 -23.00
C ILE A 609 9.89 5.52 -23.11
N ARG A 610 10.36 6.06 -21.98
CA ARG A 610 11.49 7.00 -21.96
C ARG A 610 12.74 6.45 -21.29
N PRO A 611 13.95 6.96 -21.60
CA PRO A 611 15.18 6.63 -20.87
C PRO A 611 15.03 6.67 -19.35
N SER A 612 14.36 7.68 -18.80
CA SER A 612 14.08 7.84 -17.37
C SER A 612 13.32 6.65 -16.76
N MET A 613 12.40 6.04 -17.52
CA MET A 613 11.60 4.88 -17.12
C MET A 613 12.40 3.56 -17.12
N ILE A 614 13.49 3.47 -17.90
CA ILE A 614 14.30 2.25 -18.07
C ILE A 614 15.22 2.08 -16.86
N LYS A 615 14.80 1.26 -15.89
CA LYS A 615 15.50 1.06 -14.62
C LYS A 615 16.59 -0.03 -14.71
N ILE A 616 16.53 -0.93 -15.70
CA ILE A 616 17.61 -1.84 -16.21
C ILE A 616 17.55 -1.84 -17.75
N LYS A 617 18.70 -1.78 -18.42
CA LYS A 617 18.80 -1.83 -19.90
C LYS A 617 18.97 -3.28 -20.39
N SER A 618 18.53 -3.56 -21.61
CA SER A 618 18.90 -4.79 -22.31
C SER A 618 20.38 -4.79 -22.68
N ASP A 619 21.13 -5.82 -22.26
CA ASP A 619 22.46 -6.12 -22.81
C ASP A 619 22.39 -6.38 -24.35
N PRO A 620 23.09 -5.61 -25.19
CA PRO A 620 23.15 -5.85 -26.64
C PRO A 620 23.71 -7.23 -27.01
N LYS A 621 24.59 -7.83 -26.20
CA LYS A 621 25.18 -9.16 -26.45
C LYS A 621 24.15 -10.30 -26.34
N LEU A 622 22.99 -10.03 -25.76
CA LEU A 622 21.86 -10.96 -25.64
C LEU A 622 20.70 -10.57 -26.58
N CYS A 623 20.87 -9.54 -27.41
CA CYS A 623 19.85 -9.05 -28.32
C CYS A 623 19.75 -9.96 -29.56
N GLY A 624 18.86 -10.94 -29.49
CA GLY A 624 18.67 -11.97 -30.54
C GLY A 624 18.23 -13.33 -29.99
N VAL A 625 18.33 -13.55 -28.67
CA VAL A 625 17.89 -14.79 -28.02
C VAL A 625 16.37 -14.78 -27.77
N GLN A 626 15.75 -15.97 -27.75
CA GLN A 626 14.31 -16.16 -27.62
C GLN A 626 13.77 -15.68 -26.26
N SER A 627 13.15 -14.50 -26.24
CA SER A 627 12.28 -14.04 -25.16
C SER A 627 10.87 -14.59 -25.32
N VAL A 628 10.25 -15.08 -24.25
CA VAL A 628 8.86 -15.59 -24.27
C VAL A 628 7.93 -14.67 -23.47
N ASN A 629 6.65 -14.61 -23.83
CA ASN A 629 5.64 -13.94 -23.02
C ASN A 629 5.33 -14.76 -21.75
N SER A 630 5.01 -14.09 -20.64
CA SER A 630 4.66 -14.72 -19.36
C SER A 630 3.56 -15.79 -19.46
N TRP A 631 2.58 -15.61 -20.35
CA TRP A 631 1.50 -16.59 -20.58
C TRP A 631 1.93 -17.80 -21.42
N GLU A 632 3.01 -17.70 -22.21
CA GLU A 632 3.52 -18.82 -23.02
C GLU A 632 4.13 -19.90 -22.13
N LEU A 633 4.79 -19.50 -21.04
CA LEU A 633 5.31 -20.41 -20.01
C LEU A 633 4.24 -21.36 -19.44
N ILE A 634 3.01 -20.86 -19.27
CA ILE A 634 1.89 -21.65 -18.75
C ILE A 634 1.49 -22.76 -19.74
N LYS A 635 1.57 -22.48 -21.05
CA LYS A 635 1.30 -23.47 -22.11
C LYS A 635 2.49 -24.39 -22.36
N MET A 636 3.72 -23.89 -22.23
CA MET A 636 4.97 -24.63 -22.41
C MET A 636 5.24 -25.68 -21.32
N LYS A 637 4.56 -25.62 -20.16
CA LYS A 637 4.63 -26.69 -19.14
C LYS A 637 4.29 -28.09 -19.66
N ALA A 638 3.63 -28.21 -20.81
CA ALA A 638 3.27 -29.49 -21.43
C ALA A 638 4.37 -30.15 -22.28
N ASP A 639 5.46 -29.45 -22.66
CA ASP A 639 6.59 -30.04 -23.41
C ASP A 639 7.95 -29.68 -22.80
N PRO A 640 8.60 -30.62 -22.08
CA PRO A 640 9.86 -30.36 -21.40
C PRO A 640 11.10 -30.13 -22.28
N LYS A 641 11.03 -30.23 -23.62
CA LYS A 641 12.24 -30.29 -24.47
C LYS A 641 12.85 -28.94 -24.87
N SER A 642 12.32 -27.79 -24.42
CA SER A 642 12.69 -26.46 -24.95
C SER A 642 13.10 -25.40 -23.91
N TYR A 643 13.80 -25.77 -22.81
CA TYR A 643 14.16 -24.85 -21.71
C TYR A 643 15.33 -23.87 -21.98
N CYS A 644 15.40 -23.27 -23.17
CA CYS A 644 16.35 -22.18 -23.50
C CYS A 644 15.77 -20.75 -23.33
N VAL A 645 14.71 -20.59 -22.53
CA VAL A 645 14.21 -19.26 -22.15
C VAL A 645 15.28 -18.48 -21.37
N GLN A 646 15.71 -17.33 -21.91
CA GLN A 646 16.66 -16.42 -21.25
C GLN A 646 16.00 -15.19 -20.62
N SER A 647 14.86 -14.71 -21.12
CA SER A 647 14.13 -13.58 -20.53
C SER A 647 12.61 -13.73 -20.70
N VAL A 648 11.83 -13.35 -19.69
CA VAL A 648 10.36 -13.35 -19.74
C VAL A 648 9.81 -11.95 -19.96
N ASN A 649 8.95 -11.79 -20.96
CA ASN A 649 8.23 -10.55 -21.23
C ASN A 649 6.92 -10.50 -20.43
N SER A 650 6.65 -9.40 -19.72
CA SER A 650 5.38 -9.18 -19.02
C SER A 650 5.09 -7.69 -18.81
N LEU A 651 3.81 -7.33 -18.80
CA LEU A 651 3.31 -6.00 -18.45
C LEU A 651 2.44 -6.12 -17.18
N GLU A 652 2.91 -5.50 -16.10
CA GLU A 652 2.44 -5.71 -14.74
C GLU A 652 1.82 -4.41 -14.19
N ILE A 653 0.49 -4.35 -14.17
CA ILE A 653 -0.28 -3.18 -13.73
C ILE A 653 -0.35 -3.13 -12.21
N VAL A 654 -0.23 -1.92 -11.65
CA VAL A 654 -0.07 -1.69 -10.22
C VAL A 654 -1.33 -1.05 -9.62
N THR A 655 -1.75 0.05 -10.24
CA THR A 655 -2.88 0.89 -9.88
C THR A 655 -3.15 1.83 -11.07
N THR A 656 -4.36 2.39 -11.14
CA THR A 656 -4.78 3.30 -12.20
C THR A 656 -5.23 4.64 -11.65
N SER A 657 -5.34 5.65 -12.51
CA SER A 657 -6.15 6.85 -12.25
C SER A 657 -7.59 6.43 -11.93
N ALA A 658 -8.08 6.79 -10.75
CA ALA A 658 -9.40 6.43 -10.26
C ALA A 658 -10.02 7.61 -9.50
N LYS A 659 -11.33 7.55 -9.22
CA LYS A 659 -12.02 8.62 -8.48
C LYS A 659 -11.35 8.84 -7.11
N PRO A 660 -10.94 10.07 -6.76
CA PRO A 660 -10.34 10.36 -5.46
C PRO A 660 -11.21 9.92 -4.29
N LYS A 661 -10.59 9.37 -3.25
CA LYS A 661 -11.23 9.17 -1.94
C LYS A 661 -11.34 10.51 -1.20
N ARG A 662 -12.14 10.54 -0.11
CA ARG A 662 -12.23 11.69 0.82
C ARG A 662 -10.83 12.16 1.23
N THR A 663 -10.52 13.42 0.98
CA THR A 663 -9.21 13.99 1.31
C THR A 663 -9.14 14.35 2.78
N LEU A 664 -8.05 13.96 3.42
CA LEU A 664 -7.71 14.28 4.80
C LEU A 664 -6.40 15.07 4.83
N THR A 665 -6.32 16.01 5.77
CA THR A 665 -5.07 16.72 6.09
C THR A 665 -4.06 15.81 6.81
N SER A 666 -2.87 16.34 7.08
CA SER A 666 -1.85 15.70 7.91
C SER A 666 -1.09 16.76 8.70
N LYS A 667 -0.44 16.39 9.82
CA LYS A 667 0.34 17.34 10.65
C LYS A 667 1.39 18.13 9.83
N LEU A 668 2.01 17.49 8.83
CA LEU A 668 2.97 18.14 7.91
C LEU A 668 2.27 19.21 7.04
N LEU A 669 1.14 18.86 6.41
CA LEU A 669 0.39 19.79 5.54
C LEU A 669 -0.23 20.94 6.34
N ILE A 670 -0.76 20.69 7.55
CA ILE A 670 -1.28 21.73 8.44
C ILE A 670 -0.17 22.72 8.81
N ALA A 671 1.01 22.22 9.20
CA ALA A 671 2.15 23.07 9.55
C ALA A 671 2.62 23.92 8.35
N LEU A 672 2.80 23.33 7.17
CA LEU A 672 3.20 24.04 5.96
C LEU A 672 2.17 25.10 5.53
N LEU A 673 0.87 24.79 5.58
CA LEU A 673 -0.21 25.75 5.28
C LEU A 673 -0.25 26.90 6.31
N ARG A 674 -0.07 26.59 7.62
CA ARG A 674 -0.03 27.61 8.69
C ARG A 674 1.16 28.56 8.54
N TYR A 675 2.36 28.03 8.25
CA TYR A 675 3.56 28.84 7.94
C TYR A 675 3.35 29.69 6.67
N GLY A 676 2.71 29.13 5.65
CA GLY A 676 2.26 29.86 4.46
C GLY A 676 1.14 30.88 4.72
N GLY A 677 0.79 31.18 5.97
CA GLY A 677 -0.15 32.27 6.32
C GLY A 677 -1.63 31.89 6.34
N VAL A 678 -1.99 30.61 6.17
CA VAL A 678 -3.36 30.15 6.46
C VAL A 678 -3.63 30.36 7.94
N LYS A 679 -4.81 30.92 8.24
CA LYS A 679 -5.19 31.33 9.59
C LYS A 679 -5.49 30.13 10.51
N GLU A 680 -5.50 30.39 11.81
CA GLU A 680 -5.81 29.38 12.82
C GLU A 680 -7.29 28.97 12.75
N GLU A 681 -8.17 29.96 12.59
CA GLU A 681 -9.63 29.81 12.49
C GLU A 681 -10.04 28.78 11.43
N PHE A 682 -9.35 28.74 10.28
CA PHE A 682 -9.63 27.78 9.21
C PHE A 682 -9.45 26.32 9.65
N PHE A 683 -8.38 26.03 10.40
CA PHE A 683 -8.13 24.67 10.88
C PHE A 683 -9.04 24.30 12.05
N MET A 684 -9.44 25.27 12.87
CA MET A 684 -10.41 25.07 13.95
C MET A 684 -11.83 24.86 13.39
N GLU A 685 -12.23 25.57 12.33
CA GLU A 685 -13.47 25.31 11.59
C GLU A 685 -13.48 23.89 11.01
N LEU A 686 -12.38 23.43 10.39
CA LEU A 686 -12.27 22.04 9.92
C LEU A 686 -12.30 21.01 11.07
N LEU A 687 -11.80 21.37 12.26
CA LEU A 687 -11.83 20.51 13.44
C LEU A 687 -13.24 20.40 14.03
N GLU A 688 -13.93 21.52 14.20
CA GLU A 688 -15.28 21.59 14.73
C GLU A 688 -16.25 20.84 13.81
N ASN A 689 -16.21 21.08 12.50
CA ASN A 689 -16.99 20.32 11.52
C ASN A 689 -16.68 18.81 11.55
N ALA A 690 -15.44 18.41 11.80
CA ALA A 690 -15.06 17.00 11.89
C ALA A 690 -15.54 16.32 13.18
N ILE A 691 -15.48 17.03 14.31
CA ILE A 691 -15.98 16.56 15.60
C ILE A 691 -17.51 16.47 15.57
N GLU A 692 -18.18 17.48 15.01
CA GLU A 692 -19.64 17.53 14.93
C GLU A 692 -20.16 16.48 13.93
N GLY A 693 -19.55 16.33 12.75
CA GLY A 693 -19.87 15.22 11.84
C GLY A 693 -19.63 13.83 12.45
N ALA A 694 -18.64 13.70 13.35
CA ALA A 694 -18.42 12.49 14.16
C ALA A 694 -19.30 12.43 15.42
N LYS A 695 -20.24 13.36 15.60
CA LYS A 695 -21.27 13.38 16.66
C LYS A 695 -22.66 13.18 16.06
N THR A 696 -23.03 13.93 15.03
CA THR A 696 -24.30 13.84 14.29
C THR A 696 -24.51 12.52 13.57
N ALA A 697 -23.45 11.76 13.25
CA ALA A 697 -23.54 10.50 12.51
C ALA A 697 -24.38 9.36 13.15
N HIS A 698 -25.05 9.57 14.29
CA HIS A 698 -26.07 8.66 14.83
C HIS A 698 -27.51 9.10 14.53
N CYS A 699 -27.73 10.30 13.99
CA CYS A 699 -29.04 10.91 13.76
C CYS A 699 -29.15 11.73 12.45
N ASP A 700 -28.05 12.11 11.80
CA ASP A 700 -28.03 12.68 10.45
C ASP A 700 -27.63 11.65 9.38
N TYR A 701 -28.41 11.59 8.29
CA TYR A 701 -28.22 10.63 7.19
C TYR A 701 -27.06 10.98 6.25
N GLU A 702 -26.64 12.25 6.14
CA GLU A 702 -25.48 12.62 5.32
C GLU A 702 -24.19 12.22 6.05
N ASP A 703 -24.07 12.52 7.34
CA ASP A 703 -22.90 12.20 8.16
C ASP A 703 -22.79 10.70 8.47
N ALA A 704 -23.89 10.03 8.81
CA ALA A 704 -23.91 8.58 8.98
C ALA A 704 -23.41 7.85 7.73
N LEU A 705 -23.90 8.25 6.54
CA LEU A 705 -23.49 7.65 5.27
C LEU A 705 -22.07 8.05 4.86
N ASN A 706 -21.62 9.27 5.17
CA ASN A 706 -20.23 9.67 4.95
C ASN A 706 -19.25 8.84 5.79
N ILE A 707 -19.54 8.63 7.07
CA ILE A 707 -18.72 7.79 7.96
C ILE A 707 -18.79 6.32 7.54
N ALA A 708 -19.98 5.79 7.23
CA ALA A 708 -20.13 4.42 6.72
C ALA A 708 -19.35 4.16 5.41
N PHE A 709 -19.27 5.14 4.51
CA PHE A 709 -18.43 5.04 3.30
C PHE A 709 -16.92 5.13 3.58
N VAL A 710 -16.49 5.85 4.63
CA VAL A 710 -15.06 5.94 5.00
C VAL A 710 -14.57 4.63 5.62
N TYR A 711 -15.42 3.95 6.41
CA TYR A 711 -15.09 2.72 7.11
C TYR A 711 -15.69 1.44 6.48
N ALA A 712 -16.25 1.54 5.27
CA ALA A 712 -16.85 0.41 4.52
C ALA A 712 -15.96 -0.84 4.42
N ASP A 713 -14.64 -0.65 4.28
CA ASP A 713 -13.62 -1.72 4.24
C ASP A 713 -13.59 -2.58 5.54
N MET A 714 -14.20 -2.13 6.65
CA MET A 714 -14.27 -2.86 7.93
C MET A 714 -15.47 -3.82 8.05
N GLU A 715 -16.54 -3.63 7.25
CA GLU A 715 -17.86 -4.22 7.52
C GLU A 715 -18.57 -4.76 6.28
N ASP A 716 -17.84 -5.07 5.19
CA ASP A 716 -18.42 -5.49 3.91
C ASP A 716 -19.49 -4.49 3.38
N SER A 717 -19.29 -3.21 3.72
CA SER A 717 -20.20 -2.09 3.49
C SER A 717 -21.62 -2.22 4.10
N ILE A 718 -21.89 -3.13 5.06
CA ILE A 718 -23.27 -3.42 5.48
C ILE A 718 -24.02 -2.21 6.03
N SER A 719 -23.40 -1.40 6.89
CA SER A 719 -23.99 -0.19 7.47
C SER A 719 -24.30 0.88 6.39
N ALA A 720 -23.46 0.99 5.35
CA ALA A 720 -23.77 1.84 4.19
C ALA A 720 -24.94 1.28 3.34
N ARG A 721 -25.05 -0.05 3.20
CA ARG A 721 -26.20 -0.71 2.54
C ARG A 721 -27.50 -0.50 3.31
N MET A 722 -27.47 -0.54 4.64
CA MET A 722 -28.64 -0.29 5.50
C MET A 722 -29.19 1.12 5.29
N ILE A 723 -28.32 2.14 5.42
CA ILE A 723 -28.69 3.54 5.23
C ILE A 723 -29.21 3.79 3.80
N LEU A 724 -28.56 3.21 2.77
CA LEU A 724 -28.99 3.35 1.37
C LEU A 724 -30.30 2.61 1.05
N SER A 725 -30.66 1.59 1.82
CA SER A 725 -31.95 0.88 1.71
C SER A 725 -33.09 1.59 2.43
N GLY A 726 -32.77 2.60 3.25
CA GLY A 726 -33.73 3.37 4.05
C GLY A 726 -34.07 2.79 5.41
N ILE A 727 -33.27 1.84 5.91
CA ILE A 727 -33.38 1.36 7.30
C ILE A 727 -33.09 2.54 8.26
N PRO A 728 -33.90 2.74 9.31
CA PRO A 728 -33.76 3.89 10.21
C PRO A 728 -32.39 3.96 10.90
N LEU A 729 -31.88 5.16 11.15
CA LEU A 729 -30.64 5.36 11.93
C LEU A 729 -30.81 4.92 13.39
N GLU A 730 -32.04 4.82 13.84
CA GLU A 730 -32.49 4.32 15.14
C GLU A 730 -32.33 2.79 15.30
N ASP A 731 -31.97 2.06 14.24
CA ASP A 731 -31.66 0.63 14.36
C ASP A 731 -30.49 0.37 15.32
N ALA A 732 -30.70 -0.55 16.28
CA ALA A 732 -29.77 -0.77 17.37
C ALA A 732 -28.40 -1.34 16.94
N TYR A 733 -28.34 -2.06 15.80
CA TYR A 733 -27.06 -2.47 15.23
C TYR A 733 -26.39 -1.30 14.51
N LEU A 734 -27.14 -0.57 13.70
CA LEU A 734 -26.65 0.57 12.94
C LEU A 734 -26.06 1.66 13.84
N GLN A 735 -26.75 2.06 14.91
CA GLN A 735 -26.20 2.98 15.92
C GLN A 735 -24.91 2.45 16.54
N SER A 736 -24.86 1.15 16.90
CA SER A 736 -23.66 0.53 17.46
C SER A 736 -22.47 0.59 16.49
N ARG A 737 -22.68 0.30 15.20
CA ARG A 737 -21.63 0.40 14.17
C ARG A 737 -21.19 1.85 13.95
N LEU A 738 -22.15 2.77 13.82
CA LEU A 738 -21.87 4.20 13.62
C LEU A 738 -21.09 4.79 14.81
N ALA A 739 -21.39 4.40 16.04
CA ALA A 739 -20.62 4.79 17.23
C ALA A 739 -19.17 4.27 17.20
N ILE A 740 -18.94 3.02 16.78
CA ILE A 740 -17.58 2.46 16.61
C ILE A 740 -16.80 3.23 15.54
N MET A 741 -17.43 3.50 14.38
CA MET A 741 -16.81 4.26 13.30
C MET A 741 -16.52 5.72 13.70
N ALA A 742 -17.44 6.37 14.41
CA ALA A 742 -17.27 7.71 14.95
C ALA A 742 -16.12 7.76 15.98
N GLN A 743 -15.98 6.75 16.84
CA GLN A 743 -14.82 6.66 17.75
C GLN A 743 -13.49 6.52 16.97
N GLN A 744 -13.49 5.79 15.85
CA GLN A 744 -12.33 5.67 14.98
C GLN A 744 -12.02 6.98 14.21
N GLU A 745 -13.05 7.72 13.81
CA GLU A 745 -12.92 9.06 13.23
C GLU A 745 -12.33 10.04 14.24
N ARG A 746 -12.82 10.07 15.49
CA ARG A 746 -12.27 10.89 16.59
C ARG A 746 -10.79 10.56 16.88
N LYS A 747 -10.38 9.29 16.81
CA LYS A 747 -8.97 8.85 16.86
C LYS A 747 -8.15 9.35 15.66
N GLY A 748 -8.77 9.50 14.49
CA GLY A 748 -8.17 10.12 13.30
C GLY A 748 -7.98 11.63 13.45
N ILE A 749 -9.02 12.33 13.93
CA ILE A 749 -9.05 13.77 14.18
C ILE A 749 -7.94 14.19 15.14
N LYS A 750 -7.80 13.49 16.29
CA LYS A 750 -6.72 13.72 17.28
C LYS A 750 -5.31 13.52 16.70
N GLN A 751 -5.17 12.82 15.57
CA GLN A 751 -3.91 12.67 14.83
C GLN A 751 -3.66 13.76 13.78
N GLY A 752 -4.51 14.80 13.70
CA GLY A 752 -4.42 15.87 12.70
C GLY A 752 -4.81 15.42 11.30
N LYS A 753 -5.82 14.54 11.19
CA LYS A 753 -6.42 14.09 9.92
C LYS A 753 -7.80 14.71 9.75
N LEU A 754 -7.86 16.02 9.61
CA LEU A 754 -9.11 16.73 9.41
C LEU A 754 -9.60 16.51 7.97
N PRO A 755 -10.87 16.15 7.74
CA PRO A 755 -11.51 16.23 6.43
C PRO A 755 -11.39 17.63 5.84
N ILE A 756 -11.22 17.72 4.52
CA ILE A 756 -11.15 19.01 3.82
C ILE A 756 -11.85 18.91 2.46
N SER A 757 -12.73 19.87 2.17
CA SER A 757 -13.47 19.96 0.92
C SER A 757 -12.58 20.41 -0.23
N ASP A 758 -13.05 20.20 -1.46
CA ASP A 758 -12.45 20.81 -2.67
C ASP A 758 -10.96 20.48 -2.86
N CYS A 759 -10.53 19.34 -2.31
CA CYS A 759 -9.18 18.82 -2.35
C CYS A 759 -9.17 17.37 -2.82
N PHE A 760 -8.21 17.01 -3.64
CA PHE A 760 -8.14 15.72 -4.33
C PHE A 760 -6.71 15.17 -4.31
N TYR A 761 -6.53 13.86 -4.17
CA TYR A 761 -5.27 13.20 -4.54
C TYR A 761 -5.37 12.68 -5.97
N LEU A 762 -4.54 13.24 -6.87
CA LEU A 762 -4.50 12.90 -8.29
C LEU A 762 -3.10 12.38 -8.68
N MET A 763 -3.05 11.41 -9.59
CA MET A 763 -1.77 10.92 -10.12
C MET A 763 -1.24 11.94 -11.15
N GLY A 764 0.06 12.23 -11.10
CA GLY A 764 0.71 13.20 -11.99
C GLY A 764 1.33 12.58 -13.25
N THR A 765 1.30 13.34 -14.34
CA THR A 765 2.00 13.05 -15.61
C THR A 765 2.30 14.37 -16.34
N THR A 766 2.88 14.30 -17.53
CA THR A 766 3.20 15.47 -18.37
C THR A 766 2.16 15.71 -19.47
N ASP A 767 2.05 16.96 -19.90
CA ASP A 767 1.31 17.37 -21.10
C ASP A 767 1.87 16.69 -22.38
N PRO A 768 1.07 15.83 -23.07
CA PRO A 768 1.48 15.15 -24.29
C PRO A 768 1.45 16.07 -25.53
N THR A 769 1.07 17.34 -25.37
CA THR A 769 1.04 18.37 -26.42
C THR A 769 2.16 19.40 -26.29
N GLY A 770 2.66 19.64 -25.06
CA GLY A 770 3.69 20.66 -24.78
C GLY A 770 3.19 22.10 -24.90
N LYS A 771 1.89 22.34 -24.74
CA LYS A 771 1.26 23.66 -24.83
C LYS A 771 1.09 24.36 -23.47
N LEU A 772 1.17 23.63 -22.35
CA LEU A 772 1.18 24.25 -21.02
C LEU A 772 2.49 25.02 -20.76
N LYS A 773 2.37 26.25 -20.27
CA LYS A 773 3.48 27.11 -19.80
C LYS A 773 3.96 26.65 -18.42
N ALA A 774 5.17 27.07 -18.01
CA ALA A 774 5.83 26.60 -16.78
C ALA A 774 4.98 26.66 -15.48
N ASN A 775 4.06 27.63 -15.35
CA ASN A 775 3.17 27.77 -14.18
C ASN A 775 1.71 27.30 -14.43
N GLU A 776 1.44 26.68 -15.58
CA GLU A 776 0.11 26.20 -15.98
C GLU A 776 0.04 24.67 -15.93
N VAL A 777 -1.06 24.14 -15.37
CA VAL A 777 -1.35 22.70 -15.27
C VAL A 777 -2.67 22.37 -15.96
N CYS A 778 -3.00 21.09 -16.19
CA CYS A 778 -4.34 20.66 -16.56
C CYS A 778 -4.86 19.63 -15.56
N VAL A 779 -5.82 20.04 -14.72
CA VAL A 779 -6.44 19.18 -13.68
C VAL A 779 -7.74 18.59 -14.22
N ILE A 780 -7.83 17.26 -14.36
CA ILE A 780 -8.99 16.57 -14.93
C ILE A 780 -9.77 15.81 -13.84
N LEU A 781 -10.97 16.30 -13.51
CA LEU A 781 -11.86 15.80 -12.47
C LEU A 781 -13.06 15.02 -13.06
N GLU A 782 -14.07 14.71 -12.24
CA GLU A 782 -15.27 13.97 -12.67
C GLU A 782 -16.08 14.70 -13.76
N ASN A 783 -16.21 16.02 -13.63
CA ASN A 783 -16.92 16.86 -14.61
C ASN A 783 -16.07 17.20 -15.85
N GLY A 784 -14.81 16.75 -15.91
CA GLY A 784 -13.84 17.13 -16.93
C GLY A 784 -12.75 18.08 -16.39
N PRO A 785 -12.11 18.88 -17.26
CA PRO A 785 -11.00 19.75 -16.90
C PRO A 785 -11.45 20.96 -16.07
N TYR A 786 -10.75 21.22 -14.96
CA TYR A 786 -10.94 22.41 -14.13
C TYR A 786 -10.14 23.60 -14.67
N CYS A 787 -10.68 24.81 -14.56
CA CYS A 787 -10.02 26.06 -14.92
C CYS A 787 -10.07 27.06 -13.75
N GLY A 788 -8.91 27.55 -13.32
CA GLY A 788 -8.79 28.40 -12.14
C GLY A 788 -7.42 28.23 -11.47
N ASN A 789 -7.15 28.98 -10.41
CA ASN A 789 -5.95 28.75 -9.61
C ASN A 789 -6.13 27.52 -8.71
N VAL A 790 -5.04 26.80 -8.47
CA VAL A 790 -5.00 25.56 -7.68
C VAL A 790 -3.76 25.57 -6.78
N LEU A 791 -3.87 24.99 -5.58
CA LEU A 791 -2.69 24.60 -4.80
C LEU A 791 -2.30 23.19 -5.19
N VAL A 792 -1.00 22.91 -5.32
CA VAL A 792 -0.47 21.56 -5.58
C VAL A 792 0.64 21.25 -4.60
N TYR A 793 0.64 20.04 -4.02
CA TYR A 793 1.62 19.55 -3.05
C TYR A 793 1.83 18.05 -3.21
N LYS A 794 3.08 17.60 -3.26
CA LYS A 794 3.42 16.17 -3.19
C LYS A 794 3.61 15.75 -1.73
N HIS A 795 2.82 14.80 -1.24
CA HIS A 795 2.95 14.31 0.14
C HIS A 795 3.86 13.07 0.23
N PRO A 796 4.83 13.01 1.16
CA PRO A 796 5.27 14.04 2.10
C PRO A 796 6.41 14.92 1.57
N GLY A 797 6.12 16.20 1.34
CA GLY A 797 7.10 17.29 1.33
C GLY A 797 7.21 17.96 2.70
N LEU A 798 8.39 18.54 2.98
CA LEU A 798 8.79 19.20 4.23
C LEU A 798 9.35 20.61 4.03
N HIS A 799 9.64 21.05 2.81
CA HIS A 799 10.08 22.41 2.54
C HIS A 799 8.89 23.37 2.48
N PHE A 800 9.09 24.61 2.94
CA PHE A 800 8.07 25.66 2.88
C PHE A 800 7.58 25.94 1.45
N GLY A 801 8.42 25.67 0.46
CA GLY A 801 8.12 25.81 -0.97
C GLY A 801 7.48 24.60 -1.65
N ASP A 802 7.26 23.46 -0.99
CA ASP A 802 6.68 22.28 -1.65
C ASP A 802 5.18 22.42 -1.99
N ILE A 803 4.54 23.51 -1.56
CA ILE A 803 3.15 23.83 -1.90
C ILE A 803 3.16 24.97 -2.93
N HIS A 804 2.86 24.62 -4.18
CA HIS A 804 2.85 25.56 -5.31
C HIS A 804 1.47 26.13 -5.55
N VAL A 805 1.40 27.42 -5.90
CA VAL A 805 0.20 28.06 -6.47
C VAL A 805 0.35 28.03 -8.00
N LEU A 806 -0.55 27.33 -8.70
CA LEU A 806 -0.49 27.13 -10.15
C LEU A 806 -1.84 27.48 -10.79
N THR A 807 -1.87 27.72 -12.11
CA THR A 807 -3.13 27.96 -12.84
C THR A 807 -3.52 26.73 -13.66
N SER A 808 -4.64 26.10 -13.34
CA SER A 808 -5.23 25.06 -14.17
C SER A 808 -5.88 25.64 -15.42
N ARG A 809 -5.56 25.07 -16.58
CA ARG A 809 -6.04 25.46 -17.90
C ARG A 809 -6.67 24.27 -18.63
N TYR A 810 -7.76 24.56 -19.33
CA TYR A 810 -8.24 23.69 -20.41
C TYR A 810 -7.49 24.01 -21.70
N ILE A 811 -6.94 22.97 -22.34
CA ILE A 811 -6.36 23.03 -23.68
C ILE A 811 -7.05 21.95 -24.52
N LYS A 812 -7.62 22.34 -25.67
CA LYS A 812 -8.39 21.42 -26.52
C LYS A 812 -7.53 20.24 -26.99
N ASP A 813 -6.30 20.48 -27.44
CA ASP A 813 -5.40 19.42 -27.90
C ASP A 813 -5.11 18.35 -26.84
N ILE A 814 -5.12 18.71 -25.55
CA ILE A 814 -4.97 17.75 -24.45
C ILE A 814 -6.21 16.84 -24.39
N GLN A 815 -7.42 17.40 -24.52
CA GLN A 815 -8.65 16.59 -24.60
C GLN A 815 -8.71 15.76 -25.90
N ASP A 816 -8.27 16.31 -27.04
CA ASP A 816 -8.21 15.56 -28.30
C ASP A 816 -7.22 14.38 -28.18
N ALA A 817 -6.15 14.50 -27.39
CA ALA A 817 -5.21 13.43 -27.06
C ALA A 817 -5.74 12.42 -26.01
N VAL A 818 -6.32 12.86 -24.89
CA VAL A 818 -6.69 11.97 -23.76
C VAL A 818 -8.18 11.57 -23.70
N GLY A 819 -9.02 12.14 -24.57
CA GLY A 819 -10.44 11.84 -24.69
C GLY A 819 -11.28 12.25 -23.49
N TYR A 820 -12.08 11.31 -22.99
CA TYR A 820 -13.01 11.50 -21.87
C TYR A 820 -12.66 10.67 -20.62
N SER A 821 -11.40 10.27 -20.50
CA SER A 821 -10.85 9.65 -19.30
C SER A 821 -10.51 10.72 -18.24
N ARG A 822 -10.43 10.32 -16.97
CA ARG A 822 -10.55 11.23 -15.81
C ARG A 822 -9.51 10.95 -14.72
N TYR A 823 -9.35 11.91 -13.80
CA TYR A 823 -8.62 11.81 -12.53
C TYR A 823 -7.09 11.75 -12.65
N ALA A 824 -6.52 12.77 -13.29
CA ALA A 824 -5.08 13.05 -13.27
C ALA A 824 -4.82 14.56 -13.25
N ILE A 825 -3.58 14.94 -12.91
CA ILE A 825 -3.03 16.28 -13.13
C ILE A 825 -1.89 16.18 -14.16
N LEU A 826 -1.96 17.00 -15.20
CA LEU A 826 -0.94 17.10 -16.24
C LEU A 826 -0.09 18.36 -16.00
N PHE A 827 1.21 18.17 -15.92
CA PHE A 827 2.21 19.20 -15.70
C PHE A 827 2.82 19.69 -17.03
N PRO A 828 3.33 20.93 -17.08
CA PRO A 828 3.97 21.47 -18.27
C PRO A 828 5.28 20.76 -18.56
N THR A 829 5.77 20.90 -19.80
CA THR A 829 7.11 20.46 -20.20
C THR A 829 7.92 21.65 -20.69
N SER A 830 7.91 22.73 -19.91
CA SER A 830 8.54 24.02 -20.22
C SER A 830 9.06 24.68 -18.93
N GLY A 831 10.14 25.44 -19.05
CA GLY A 831 10.85 26.05 -17.91
C GLY A 831 12.16 25.36 -17.52
N PRO A 832 12.93 25.96 -16.59
CA PRO A 832 14.30 25.54 -16.24
C PRO A 832 14.36 24.31 -15.31
N ARG A 833 13.22 23.93 -14.72
CA ARG A 833 13.07 22.78 -13.81
C ARG A 833 11.66 22.22 -13.95
N SER A 834 11.49 20.93 -13.65
CA SER A 834 10.16 20.32 -13.59
C SER A 834 9.46 20.71 -12.29
N LEU A 835 8.17 21.07 -12.36
CA LEU A 835 7.34 21.33 -11.17
C LEU A 835 7.31 20.12 -10.21
N ALA A 836 7.54 18.89 -10.70
CA ALA A 836 7.67 17.70 -9.85
C ALA A 836 9.01 17.65 -9.09
N ASP A 837 10.13 18.01 -9.72
CA ASP A 837 11.44 18.12 -9.05
C ASP A 837 11.44 19.28 -8.03
N GLU A 838 10.60 20.29 -8.20
CA GLU A 838 10.41 21.39 -7.26
C GLU A 838 9.60 20.99 -6.01
N MET A 839 8.57 20.15 -6.17
CA MET A 839 7.75 19.63 -5.06
C MET A 839 8.37 18.37 -4.45
N ALA A 840 9.26 18.53 -3.47
CA ALA A 840 9.84 17.45 -2.68
C ALA A 840 10.47 16.31 -3.51
N ASN A 841 11.19 16.64 -4.59
CA ASN A 841 11.84 15.70 -5.52
C ASN A 841 10.87 14.58 -5.97
N SER A 842 9.76 14.95 -6.61
CA SER A 842 8.77 14.04 -7.16
C SER A 842 9.09 13.64 -8.60
N ASP A 843 8.66 12.45 -9.00
CA ASP A 843 8.70 11.97 -10.38
C ASP A 843 7.29 11.55 -10.85
N PHE A 844 7.13 11.27 -12.14
CA PHE A 844 5.86 10.79 -12.71
C PHE A 844 5.83 9.27 -12.84
N ASP A 845 6.64 8.53 -12.07
CA ASP A 845 6.66 7.07 -12.06
C ASP A 845 5.52 6.45 -11.23
N GLY A 846 4.79 7.31 -10.51
CA GLY A 846 3.42 7.12 -10.02
C GLY A 846 3.08 7.90 -8.75
N ASP A 847 3.71 9.05 -8.51
CA ASP A 847 3.40 9.91 -7.36
C ASP A 847 1.99 10.52 -7.44
N MET A 848 1.44 10.76 -6.24
CA MET A 848 0.11 11.32 -6.03
C MET A 848 0.22 12.73 -5.44
N TYR A 849 -0.31 13.70 -6.15
CA TYR A 849 -0.31 15.11 -5.76
C TYR A 849 -1.64 15.43 -5.08
N TRP A 850 -1.56 16.06 -3.92
CA TRP A 850 -2.68 16.78 -3.33
C TRP A 850 -2.91 18.04 -4.16
N VAL A 851 -4.12 18.20 -4.69
CA VAL A 851 -4.56 19.34 -5.49
C VAL A 851 -5.77 19.95 -4.81
N SER A 852 -5.72 21.24 -4.48
CA SER A 852 -6.83 21.98 -3.87
C SER A 852 -7.34 23.08 -4.78
N ILE A 853 -8.66 23.14 -4.91
CA ILE A 853 -9.42 24.24 -5.53
C ILE A 853 -10.18 25.07 -4.45
N ASN A 854 -9.90 24.82 -3.17
CA ASN A 854 -10.58 25.47 -2.05
C ASN A 854 -10.27 26.98 -2.00
N GLU A 855 -11.30 27.81 -2.15
CA GLU A 855 -11.15 29.27 -2.23
C GLU A 855 -10.56 29.90 -0.95
N GLN A 856 -10.85 29.38 0.24
CA GLN A 856 -10.32 29.94 1.49
C GLN A 856 -8.80 29.73 1.57
N LEU A 857 -8.31 28.54 1.19
CA LEU A 857 -6.88 28.28 1.08
C LEU A 857 -6.20 29.12 0.00
N LEU A 858 -6.79 29.20 -1.20
CA LEU A 858 -6.24 29.98 -2.32
C LEU A 858 -6.17 31.49 -2.04
N LYS A 859 -7.00 32.02 -1.14
CA LYS A 859 -6.99 33.43 -0.71
C LYS A 859 -6.03 33.73 0.44
N GLN A 860 -5.64 32.71 1.23
CA GLN A 860 -4.82 32.89 2.44
C GLN A 860 -3.36 32.45 2.25
N PHE A 861 -3.13 31.37 1.49
CA PHE A 861 -1.81 30.76 1.35
C PHE A 861 -0.86 31.61 0.51
N LYS A 862 0.36 31.81 1.03
CA LYS A 862 1.47 32.52 0.39
C LYS A 862 2.56 31.52 0.03
N PRO A 863 2.91 31.33 -1.26
CA PRO A 863 3.96 30.41 -1.66
C PRO A 863 5.33 30.92 -1.20
N SER A 864 6.17 29.99 -0.73
CA SER A 864 7.61 30.22 -0.54
C SER A 864 8.40 29.81 -1.78
N LYS A 865 9.68 30.17 -1.86
CA LYS A 865 10.57 29.63 -2.91
C LYS A 865 10.64 28.10 -2.83
N PRO A 866 10.60 27.36 -3.97
CA PRO A 866 10.79 25.91 -4.01
C PRO A 866 12.09 25.46 -3.33
N TRP A 867 12.20 24.17 -3.01
CA TRP A 867 13.44 23.65 -2.44
C TRP A 867 14.55 23.62 -3.49
N GLU A 868 15.60 24.41 -3.27
CA GLU A 868 16.84 24.38 -4.05
C GLU A 868 17.84 23.44 -3.35
N TRP A 869 18.57 22.63 -4.13
CA TRP A 869 19.71 21.87 -3.61
C TRP A 869 20.78 22.84 -3.11
N GLY A 870 20.89 23.01 -1.79
CA GLY A 870 21.92 23.85 -1.19
C GLY A 870 23.35 23.34 -1.46
N GLN A 871 24.35 24.05 -0.96
CA GLN A 871 25.78 23.65 -0.99
C GLN A 871 26.09 22.45 -0.05
N VAL A 872 25.16 21.50 0.07
CA VAL A 872 25.37 20.24 0.76
C VAL A 872 26.24 19.38 -0.15
N ASN A 873 27.53 19.27 0.18
CA ASN A 873 28.45 18.34 -0.45
C ASN A 873 27.79 16.95 -0.51
N LYS A 874 27.39 16.52 -1.72
CA LYS A 874 26.79 15.19 -1.92
C LYS A 874 27.76 14.17 -1.29
N PRO A 875 27.32 13.35 -0.31
CA PRO A 875 28.20 12.45 0.40
C PRO A 875 28.94 11.57 -0.62
N VAL A 876 30.27 11.60 -0.55
CA VAL A 876 31.18 11.05 -1.57
C VAL A 876 30.65 9.70 -2.05
N GLN A 877 30.39 9.58 -3.36
CA GLN A 877 29.91 8.33 -3.93
C GLN A 877 30.93 7.26 -3.62
N ALA A 878 30.53 6.26 -2.83
CA ALA A 878 31.35 5.09 -2.55
C ALA A 878 31.84 4.50 -3.88
N GLU A 879 33.11 4.10 -3.92
CA GLU A 879 33.82 3.76 -5.16
C GLU A 879 32.99 2.84 -6.04
N LYS A 880 32.88 3.19 -7.33
CA LYS A 880 32.10 2.45 -8.33
C LYS A 880 32.82 1.16 -8.74
N LYS A 881 33.05 0.24 -7.78
CA LYS A 881 33.48 -1.13 -8.06
C LYS A 881 32.52 -1.73 -9.08
N CYS A 882 33.03 -2.11 -10.25
CA CYS A 882 32.16 -2.60 -11.30
C CYS A 882 31.64 -3.98 -10.92
N LEU A 883 30.35 -4.23 -11.11
CA LEU A 883 29.78 -5.57 -10.88
C LEU A 883 30.29 -6.61 -11.88
N LEU A 884 31.01 -6.17 -12.92
CA LEU A 884 31.66 -7.03 -13.91
C LEU A 884 33.03 -7.57 -13.43
N ASP A 885 33.61 -6.99 -12.37
CA ASP A 885 34.92 -7.36 -11.83
C ASP A 885 34.83 -8.39 -10.69
N LEU A 886 33.61 -8.85 -10.36
CA LEU A 886 33.34 -9.84 -9.31
C LEU A 886 33.00 -11.20 -9.92
N ASP A 887 33.58 -12.27 -9.35
CA ASP A 887 33.09 -13.62 -9.62
C ASP A 887 31.68 -13.87 -9.01
N GLU A 888 31.01 -14.93 -9.45
CA GLU A 888 29.65 -15.24 -9.00
C GLU A 888 29.57 -15.53 -7.48
N PRO A 889 30.47 -16.31 -6.85
CA PRO A 889 30.49 -16.49 -5.40
C PRO A 889 30.65 -15.19 -4.58
N LEU A 890 31.60 -14.33 -4.94
CA LEU A 890 31.84 -13.05 -4.26
C LEU A 890 30.68 -12.07 -4.48
N LEU A 891 30.05 -12.10 -5.66
CA LEU A 891 28.83 -11.34 -5.92
C LEU A 891 27.69 -11.82 -5.01
N GLU A 892 27.39 -13.12 -4.94
CA GLU A 892 26.32 -13.62 -4.06
C GLU A 892 26.57 -13.32 -2.59
N ARG A 893 27.81 -13.51 -2.12
CA ARG A 893 28.19 -13.21 -0.72
C ARG A 893 28.07 -11.72 -0.41
N SER A 894 28.43 -10.84 -1.34
CA SER A 894 28.26 -9.38 -1.22
C SER A 894 26.79 -8.96 -1.23
N LEU A 895 25.98 -9.53 -2.13
CA LEU A 895 24.54 -9.28 -2.23
C LEU A 895 23.79 -9.70 -0.96
N PHE A 896 24.19 -10.81 -0.32
CA PHE A 896 23.64 -11.23 0.97
C PHE A 896 24.15 -10.37 2.14
N HIS A 897 25.39 -9.88 2.07
CA HIS A 897 25.91 -8.95 3.08
C HIS A 897 25.12 -7.63 3.14
N GLU A 898 24.71 -7.08 1.99
CA GLU A 898 23.83 -5.89 1.95
C GLU A 898 22.42 -6.16 2.51
N PHE A 899 21.88 -7.38 2.34
CA PHE A 899 20.67 -7.79 3.05
C PHE A 899 20.89 -7.75 4.58
N LEU A 900 21.99 -8.28 5.09
CA LEU A 900 22.29 -8.29 6.53
C LEU A 900 22.46 -6.87 7.08
N LYS A 901 23.15 -5.98 6.37
CA LYS A 901 23.21 -4.54 6.71
C LYS A 901 21.82 -3.92 6.76
N ALA A 902 20.97 -4.16 5.76
CA ALA A 902 19.60 -3.65 5.75
C ALA A 902 18.73 -4.24 6.88
N ARG A 903 18.96 -5.50 7.27
CA ARG A 903 18.23 -6.20 8.34
C ARG A 903 18.63 -5.77 9.76
N PHE A 904 19.92 -5.55 10.00
CA PHE A 904 20.46 -5.35 11.35
C PHE A 904 20.98 -3.92 11.61
N ALA A 905 21.51 -3.22 10.61
CA ALA A 905 22.14 -1.91 10.72
C ALA A 905 21.34 -0.78 10.01
N ARG A 906 20.00 -0.82 10.10
CA ARG A 906 19.09 0.17 9.49
C ARG A 906 19.47 1.61 9.89
N SER A 907 19.57 2.52 8.91
CA SER A 907 19.53 3.96 9.22
C SER A 907 18.10 4.39 9.48
N ASN A 908 17.89 5.05 10.62
CA ASN A 908 16.60 5.68 10.96
C ASN A 908 16.52 7.13 10.47
N ALA A 909 17.54 7.65 9.77
CA ALA A 909 17.70 9.08 9.47
C ALA A 909 16.49 9.72 8.80
N LEU A 910 15.80 9.04 7.87
CA LEU A 910 14.58 9.55 7.23
C LEU A 910 13.44 9.81 8.26
N GLY A 911 13.29 8.92 9.24
CA GLY A 911 12.31 9.07 10.31
C GLY A 911 12.74 10.12 11.34
N THR A 912 14.00 10.05 11.78
CA THR A 912 14.58 11.04 12.71
C THR A 912 14.54 12.46 12.14
N ALA A 913 14.78 12.63 10.83
CA ALA A 913 14.71 13.94 10.18
C ALA A 913 13.27 14.48 10.14
N ALA A 914 12.29 13.65 9.76
CA ALA A 914 10.88 14.06 9.73
C ALA A 914 10.31 14.36 11.13
N ASP A 915 10.65 13.54 12.14
CA ASP A 915 10.28 13.79 13.53
C ASP A 915 10.89 15.11 14.03
N SER A 916 12.20 15.32 13.80
CA SER A 916 12.92 16.51 14.27
C SER A 916 12.46 17.77 13.55
N TRP A 917 12.16 17.66 12.25
CA TRP A 917 11.52 18.72 11.46
C TRP A 917 10.19 19.11 12.08
N LEU A 918 9.34 18.13 12.43
CA LEU A 918 8.02 18.42 13.00
C LEU A 918 8.12 19.12 14.35
N VAL A 919 9.09 18.78 15.20
CA VAL A 919 9.32 19.48 16.48
C VAL A 919 9.79 20.93 16.29
N TYR A 920 10.75 21.18 15.40
CA TYR A 920 11.22 22.56 15.19
C TYR A 920 10.20 23.41 14.43
N MET A 921 9.45 22.80 13.49
CA MET A 921 8.33 23.45 12.82
C MET A 921 7.19 23.76 13.79
N ASP A 922 6.91 22.86 14.73
CA ASP A 922 5.95 23.10 15.81
C ASP A 922 6.35 24.30 16.67
N ARG A 923 7.61 24.33 17.13
CA ARG A 923 8.14 25.46 17.91
C ARG A 923 8.06 26.77 17.11
N LEU A 924 8.44 26.75 15.83
CA LEU A 924 8.34 27.91 14.92
C LEU A 924 6.89 28.41 14.73
N LEU A 925 5.89 27.57 15.02
CA LEU A 925 4.46 27.88 15.00
C LEU A 925 3.86 28.11 16.41
N THR A 926 4.69 28.24 17.45
CA THR A 926 4.24 28.67 18.80
C THR A 926 4.40 30.17 18.99
N ASP A 927 3.43 30.79 19.68
CA ASP A 927 3.51 32.19 20.09
C ASP A 927 4.70 32.43 21.04
N GLY A 928 5.33 33.61 20.93
CA GLY A 928 6.46 33.99 21.79
C GLY A 928 7.84 33.46 21.38
N VAL A 929 8.01 33.06 20.11
CA VAL A 929 9.32 32.89 19.47
C VAL A 929 9.79 34.26 18.94
N ASP A 930 11.01 34.67 19.28
CA ASP A 930 11.62 35.90 18.75
C ASP A 930 12.30 35.69 17.38
N GLU A 931 12.75 36.79 16.76
CA GLU A 931 13.34 36.73 15.41
C GLU A 931 14.67 35.95 15.37
N ASP A 932 15.44 35.92 16.45
CA ASP A 932 16.71 35.17 16.52
C ASP A 932 16.46 33.67 16.71
N GLU A 933 15.56 33.26 17.61
CA GLU A 933 15.13 31.87 17.74
C GLU A 933 14.50 31.38 16.43
N SER A 934 13.62 32.18 15.81
CA SER A 934 13.02 31.88 14.49
C SER A 934 14.10 31.64 13.42
N ASN A 935 15.07 32.55 13.30
CA ASN A 935 16.19 32.43 12.37
C ASN A 935 17.05 31.18 12.63
N VAL A 936 17.20 30.75 13.88
CA VAL A 936 17.92 29.51 14.24
C VAL A 936 17.08 28.27 13.91
N LEU A 937 15.78 28.29 14.20
CA LEU A 937 14.84 27.19 13.88
C LEU A 937 14.76 26.95 12.38
N GLU A 938 14.60 28.00 11.56
CA GLU A 938 14.60 27.87 10.10
C GLU A 938 15.90 27.25 9.56
N LYS A 939 17.06 27.64 10.08
CA LYS A 939 18.36 27.06 9.69
C LYS A 939 18.45 25.56 10.03
N LYS A 940 17.85 25.13 11.15
CA LYS A 940 17.73 23.70 11.48
C LYS A 940 16.74 22.98 10.58
N ILE A 941 15.58 23.57 10.33
CA ILE A 941 14.54 23.02 9.46
C ILE A 941 15.07 22.80 8.04
N LYS A 942 15.75 23.79 7.44
CA LYS A 942 16.35 23.70 6.11
C LYS A 942 17.38 22.56 6.03
N LYS A 943 18.34 22.49 6.97
CA LYS A 943 19.27 21.34 7.09
C LYS A 943 18.56 19.98 7.22
N LEU A 944 17.43 19.92 7.93
CA LEU A 944 16.65 18.69 8.11
C LEU A 944 15.88 18.28 6.84
N VAL A 945 15.40 19.24 6.05
CA VAL A 945 14.82 19.00 4.72
C VAL A 945 15.89 18.40 3.79
N ASP A 946 17.09 18.99 3.74
CA ASP A 946 18.19 18.48 2.90
C ASP A 946 18.55 17.04 3.26
N LEU A 947 18.70 16.74 4.55
CA LEU A 947 18.96 15.39 5.07
C LEU A 947 17.81 14.43 4.79
N TYR A 948 16.56 14.89 4.83
CA TYR A 948 15.38 14.09 4.53
C TYR A 948 15.32 13.69 3.06
N TYR A 949 15.52 14.63 2.13
CA TYR A 949 15.51 14.32 0.69
C TYR A 949 16.71 13.50 0.25
N LEU A 950 17.90 13.76 0.78
CA LEU A 950 19.05 12.85 0.60
C LEU A 950 18.75 11.43 1.15
N ALA A 951 18.01 11.31 2.25
CA ALA A 951 17.63 10.02 2.84
C ALA A 951 16.56 9.24 2.07
N LEU A 952 15.81 9.85 1.14
CA LEU A 952 14.88 9.14 0.25
C LEU A 952 15.63 8.30 -0.80
N ASP A 953 16.77 8.80 -1.31
CA ASP A 953 17.55 8.17 -2.37
C ASP A 953 18.77 7.38 -1.88
N ALA A 954 19.24 7.62 -0.65
CA ALA A 954 20.31 6.87 -0.01
C ALA A 954 20.24 5.33 -0.20
N PRO A 955 19.09 4.65 -0.04
CA PRO A 955 18.98 3.21 -0.29
C PRO A 955 19.19 2.80 -1.76
N LYS A 956 18.90 3.68 -2.72
CA LYS A 956 19.15 3.46 -4.16
C LYS A 956 20.62 3.75 -4.51
N ALA A 957 21.27 4.66 -3.78
CA ALA A 957 22.66 5.06 -3.98
C ALA A 957 23.67 4.13 -3.30
N GLY A 958 23.28 3.47 -2.19
CA GLY A 958 24.21 2.75 -1.29
C GLY A 958 24.82 3.63 -0.20
N THR A 959 24.31 4.86 -0.04
CA THR A 959 24.84 5.87 0.88
C THR A 959 24.26 5.69 2.29
N LYS A 960 25.09 5.76 3.33
CA LYS A 960 24.59 5.90 4.71
C LYS A 960 24.48 7.38 5.09
N ILE A 961 23.28 7.79 5.51
CA ILE A 961 23.00 9.11 6.08
C ILE A 961 22.64 8.94 7.55
N ASN A 962 23.10 9.88 8.38
CA ASN A 962 22.78 10.02 9.80
C ASN A 962 22.30 11.47 10.04
N VAL A 963 21.38 11.67 10.98
CA VAL A 963 21.01 13.03 11.44
C VAL A 963 21.99 13.45 12.55
N PRO A 964 22.68 14.60 12.46
CA PRO A 964 23.53 15.11 13.53
C PRO A 964 22.78 15.36 14.84
N ALA A 965 23.41 15.09 15.98
CA ALA A 965 22.78 15.28 17.29
C ALA A 965 22.34 16.75 17.57
N GLU A 966 22.99 17.74 16.96
CA GLU A 966 22.61 19.16 17.02
C GLU A 966 21.23 19.47 16.38
N LEU A 967 20.77 18.60 15.47
CA LEU A 967 19.48 18.68 14.79
C LEU A 967 18.43 17.71 15.38
N THR A 968 18.74 17.01 16.48
CA THR A 968 17.81 16.11 17.16
C THR A 968 17.24 16.80 18.42
N PRO A 969 15.92 16.94 18.56
CA PRO A 969 15.30 17.63 19.69
C PRO A 969 15.35 16.78 20.98
N LYS A 970 15.54 17.47 22.11
CA LYS A 970 15.57 16.85 23.46
C LYS A 970 14.18 16.66 24.08
N LYS A 971 13.20 17.50 23.69
CA LYS A 971 11.80 17.43 24.08
C LYS A 971 10.90 17.48 22.84
N TYR A 972 9.71 16.92 22.94
CA TYR A 972 8.74 16.80 21.84
C TYR A 972 7.41 17.48 22.24
N PRO A 973 6.58 17.94 21.30
CA PRO A 973 5.25 18.43 21.64
C PRO A 973 4.37 17.29 22.15
N HIS A 974 3.48 17.60 23.09
CA HIS A 974 2.61 16.62 23.78
C HIS A 974 1.83 15.71 22.83
N TYR A 975 1.35 16.25 21.70
CA TYR A 975 0.62 15.49 20.66
C TYR A 975 1.41 14.39 19.93
N MET A 976 2.69 14.20 20.27
CA MET A 976 3.54 13.09 19.78
C MET A 976 3.67 11.94 20.80
N ASP A 977 2.97 12.01 21.95
CA ASP A 977 2.88 10.93 22.95
C ASP A 977 4.25 10.42 23.46
N ARG A 978 5.22 11.32 23.64
CA ARG A 978 6.58 10.98 24.14
C ARG A 978 6.79 11.45 25.58
N LYS A 979 7.57 10.67 26.35
CA LYS A 979 7.83 10.92 27.78
C LYS A 979 8.42 12.30 28.09
N GLU A 980 9.42 12.71 27.31
CA GLU A 980 10.06 14.02 27.43
C GLU A 980 9.34 15.03 26.52
N SER A 981 8.30 15.67 27.07
CA SER A 981 7.43 16.57 26.30
C SER A 981 7.35 18.01 26.81
N TYR A 982 6.88 18.90 25.94
CA TYR A 982 6.33 20.22 26.27
C TYR A 982 4.89 20.30 25.78
N HIS A 983 4.07 21.13 26.43
CA HIS A 983 2.72 21.44 25.93
C HIS A 983 2.85 22.51 24.84
N SER A 984 2.42 22.19 23.62
CA SER A 984 2.54 23.09 22.46
C SER A 984 1.33 24.00 22.32
N THR A 985 1.58 25.31 22.17
CA THR A 985 0.55 26.30 21.84
C THR A 985 0.32 26.45 20.33
N SER A 986 1.00 25.67 19.49
CA SER A 986 0.81 25.72 18.03
C SER A 986 -0.58 25.22 17.63
N ILE A 987 -0.96 25.45 16.37
CA ILE A 987 -2.18 24.87 15.79
C ILE A 987 -2.24 23.34 15.95
N LEU A 988 -1.10 22.63 15.92
CA LEU A 988 -1.06 21.17 16.09
C LEU A 988 -1.30 20.74 17.54
N GLY A 989 -0.93 21.58 18.51
CA GLY A 989 -1.32 21.43 19.92
C GLY A 989 -2.82 21.67 20.10
N LYS A 990 -3.30 22.86 19.72
CA LYS A 990 -4.71 23.28 19.82
C LYS A 990 -5.68 22.25 19.22
N ILE A 991 -5.36 21.69 18.04
CA ILE A 991 -6.14 20.62 17.41
C ILE A 991 -6.19 19.35 18.26
N TYR A 992 -5.05 18.94 18.82
CA TYR A 992 -4.95 17.75 19.66
C TYR A 992 -5.73 17.92 20.97
N ASP A 993 -5.62 19.08 21.61
CA ASP A 993 -6.23 19.36 22.93
C ASP A 993 -7.76 19.45 22.86
N GLU A 994 -8.33 20.16 21.88
CA GLU A 994 -9.79 20.21 21.73
C GLU A 994 -10.35 18.85 21.26
N ALA A 995 -9.62 18.10 20.43
CA ALA A 995 -9.99 16.74 20.04
C ALA A 995 -9.95 15.74 21.22
N GLU A 996 -9.01 15.89 22.16
CA GLU A 996 -8.92 15.10 23.40
C GLU A 996 -10.07 15.45 24.36
N LYS A 997 -10.29 16.75 24.60
CA LYS A 997 -11.39 17.29 25.44
C LYS A 997 -12.78 16.83 24.99
N LYS A 998 -12.98 16.55 23.70
CA LYS A 998 -14.25 16.08 23.11
C LYS A 998 -14.37 14.55 23.02
N GLN A 999 -13.34 13.78 23.40
CA GLN A 999 -13.39 12.30 23.38
C GLN A 999 -14.09 11.68 24.61
N SER A 1000 -14.37 12.45 25.67
CA SER A 1000 -14.91 11.94 26.94
C SER A 1000 -16.44 11.83 27.02
N GLU A 1001 -17.17 12.13 25.94
CA GLU A 1001 -18.62 11.87 25.89
C GLU A 1001 -18.88 10.35 25.90
N LYS A 1002 -19.60 9.86 26.92
CA LYS A 1002 -20.02 8.45 26.98
C LYS A 1002 -21.01 8.15 25.85
N VAL A 1003 -20.95 6.92 25.33
CA VAL A 1003 -22.02 6.39 24.49
C VAL A 1003 -23.18 6.01 25.41
N GLU A 1004 -24.34 6.63 25.23
CA GLU A 1004 -25.55 6.25 25.98
C GLU A 1004 -26.07 4.88 25.53
N PRO A 1005 -26.77 4.12 26.41
CA PRO A 1005 -27.30 2.80 26.05
C PRO A 1005 -28.33 2.89 24.92
N VAL A 1006 -28.00 2.30 23.78
CA VAL A 1006 -28.87 2.20 22.60
C VAL A 1006 -30.15 1.42 22.94
N GLU A 1007 -31.32 2.02 22.69
CA GLU A 1007 -32.61 1.35 22.83
C GLU A 1007 -32.81 0.35 21.68
N ILE A 1008 -33.40 -0.81 21.97
CA ILE A 1008 -33.53 -1.92 21.01
C ILE A 1008 -35.00 -2.07 20.63
N LEU A 1009 -35.41 -1.29 19.64
CA LEU A 1009 -36.73 -1.35 19.02
C LEU A 1009 -36.73 -2.34 17.85
N LEU A 1010 -37.91 -2.88 17.52
CA LEU A 1010 -38.11 -3.71 16.33
C LEU A 1010 -38.79 -2.88 15.24
N ASP A 1011 -38.29 -2.96 14.01
CA ASP A 1011 -38.92 -2.31 12.86
C ASP A 1011 -40.18 -3.09 12.43
N PRO A 1012 -41.37 -2.44 12.34
CA PRO A 1012 -42.61 -3.08 11.92
C PRO A 1012 -42.54 -3.78 10.56
N CYS A 1013 -41.74 -3.27 9.61
CA CYS A 1013 -41.61 -3.85 8.27
C CYS A 1013 -41.16 -5.32 8.32
N PHE A 1014 -40.25 -5.64 9.24
CA PHE A 1014 -39.77 -7.01 9.41
C PHE A 1014 -40.73 -7.87 10.25
N THR A 1015 -41.33 -7.34 11.31
CA THR A 1015 -42.22 -8.12 12.19
C THR A 1015 -43.57 -8.42 11.53
N GLU A 1016 -44.14 -7.49 10.77
CA GLU A 1016 -45.38 -7.71 10.01
C GLU A 1016 -45.19 -8.76 8.90
N ARG A 1017 -44.05 -8.75 8.20
CA ARG A 1017 -43.71 -9.80 7.22
C ARG A 1017 -43.50 -11.16 7.89
N ALA A 1018 -42.80 -11.22 9.03
CA ALA A 1018 -42.60 -12.46 9.79
C ALA A 1018 -43.94 -13.05 10.28
N ALA A 1019 -44.84 -12.22 10.82
CA ALA A 1019 -46.19 -12.62 11.21
C ALA A 1019 -47.04 -13.08 10.00
N SER A 1020 -46.94 -12.39 8.86
CA SER A 1020 -47.64 -12.73 7.62
C SER A 1020 -47.23 -14.08 7.03
N SER A 1021 -46.01 -14.56 7.32
CA SER A 1021 -45.58 -15.94 6.99
C SER A 1021 -46.26 -17.04 7.82
N GLY A 1022 -47.18 -16.67 8.73
CA GLY A 1022 -47.81 -17.60 9.68
C GLY A 1022 -46.81 -18.18 10.69
N TYR A 1023 -45.68 -17.49 10.92
CA TYR A 1023 -44.55 -17.96 11.71
C TYR A 1023 -43.96 -19.31 11.23
N LYS A 1024 -44.11 -19.65 9.94
CA LYS A 1024 -43.67 -20.91 9.29
C LYS A 1024 -42.24 -21.34 9.68
N TYR A 1025 -41.34 -20.38 9.85
CA TYR A 1025 -39.91 -20.63 10.11
C TYR A 1025 -39.46 -20.33 11.56
N LEU A 1026 -40.37 -19.93 12.45
CA LEU A 1026 -40.05 -19.44 13.80
C LEU A 1026 -39.31 -20.51 14.63
N ASN A 1027 -39.86 -21.73 14.71
CA ASN A 1027 -39.24 -22.84 15.44
C ASN A 1027 -37.88 -23.24 14.85
N LEU A 1028 -37.74 -23.21 13.52
CA LEU A 1028 -36.50 -23.55 12.80
C LEU A 1028 -35.38 -22.56 13.16
N TRP A 1029 -35.64 -21.26 13.05
CA TRP A 1029 -34.63 -20.24 13.34
C TRP A 1029 -34.43 -19.98 14.84
N ALA A 1030 -35.41 -20.28 15.69
CA ALA A 1030 -35.22 -20.27 17.15
C ALA A 1030 -34.24 -21.38 17.57
N GLY A 1031 -34.36 -22.58 16.99
CA GLY A 1031 -33.38 -23.67 17.15
C GLY A 1031 -31.99 -23.27 16.66
N ARG A 1032 -31.88 -22.88 15.37
CA ARG A 1032 -30.62 -22.44 14.76
C ARG A 1032 -29.94 -21.27 15.50
N TYR A 1033 -30.70 -20.34 16.09
CA TYR A 1033 -30.12 -19.25 16.89
C TYR A 1033 -29.67 -19.70 18.29
N GLN A 1034 -30.31 -20.70 18.90
CA GLN A 1034 -29.77 -21.34 20.12
C GLN A 1034 -28.49 -22.12 19.81
N GLU A 1035 -28.44 -22.88 18.71
CA GLU A 1035 -27.21 -23.51 18.20
C GLU A 1035 -26.09 -22.47 18.02
N TYR A 1036 -26.37 -21.35 17.35
CA TYR A 1036 -25.41 -20.24 17.21
C TYR A 1036 -24.90 -19.72 18.56
N LEU A 1037 -25.77 -19.57 19.56
CA LEU A 1037 -25.37 -19.08 20.89
C LEU A 1037 -24.49 -20.10 21.63
N SER A 1038 -24.80 -21.39 21.53
CA SER A 1038 -23.97 -22.49 22.06
C SER A 1038 -22.62 -22.61 21.34
N GLU A 1039 -22.57 -22.39 20.02
CA GLU A 1039 -21.35 -22.44 19.21
C GLU A 1039 -20.49 -21.18 19.35
N SER A 1040 -21.10 -20.02 19.58
CA SER A 1040 -20.39 -18.74 19.71
C SER A 1040 -19.88 -18.44 21.13
N GLY A 1041 -20.53 -18.95 22.18
CA GLY A 1041 -20.08 -18.77 23.57
C GLY A 1041 -18.59 -19.11 23.78
N PRO A 1042 -18.13 -20.32 23.42
CA PRO A 1042 -16.72 -20.74 23.54
C PRO A 1042 -15.72 -19.95 22.67
N LEU A 1043 -16.19 -19.04 21.80
CA LEU A 1043 -15.31 -18.17 20.99
C LEU A 1043 -14.95 -16.87 21.72
N ILE A 1044 -15.74 -16.47 22.71
CA ILE A 1044 -15.66 -15.17 23.38
C ILE A 1044 -14.58 -15.16 24.47
N ASP A 1045 -14.43 -16.27 25.19
CA ASP A 1045 -13.38 -16.46 26.22
C ASP A 1045 -11.96 -16.66 25.63
N ASN A 1046 -11.83 -16.73 24.31
CA ASN A 1046 -10.54 -16.97 23.66
C ASN A 1046 -9.68 -15.71 23.56
N GLN A 1047 -8.44 -15.80 24.01
CA GLN A 1047 -7.47 -14.70 24.04
C GLN A 1047 -6.86 -14.37 22.67
N ASP A 1048 -6.95 -15.27 21.67
CA ASP A 1048 -6.48 -15.00 20.30
C ASP A 1048 -7.57 -14.33 19.46
N LYS A 1049 -7.51 -12.99 19.36
CA LYS A 1049 -8.46 -12.19 18.57
C LYS A 1049 -8.45 -12.52 17.07
N GLU A 1050 -7.29 -12.87 16.46
CA GLU A 1050 -7.24 -13.25 15.04
C GLU A 1050 -7.85 -14.65 14.81
N GLU A 1051 -7.90 -15.52 15.83
CA GLU A 1051 -8.65 -16.77 15.80
C GLU A 1051 -10.16 -16.57 15.98
N THR A 1052 -10.57 -15.78 16.97
CA THR A 1052 -11.99 -15.49 17.25
C THR A 1052 -12.66 -14.80 16.06
N ASP A 1053 -12.01 -13.79 15.46
CA ASP A 1053 -12.47 -13.13 14.23
C ASP A 1053 -12.70 -14.09 13.06
N LEU A 1054 -11.95 -15.20 13.00
CA LEU A 1054 -12.07 -16.19 11.94
C LEU A 1054 -13.19 -17.19 12.24
N LYS A 1055 -13.22 -17.75 13.44
CA LYS A 1055 -14.27 -18.71 13.84
C LYS A 1055 -15.67 -18.07 13.76
N PHE A 1056 -15.81 -16.78 14.09
CA PHE A 1056 -17.06 -16.06 13.83
C PHE A 1056 -17.42 -15.94 12.35
N LYS A 1057 -16.44 -15.78 11.44
CA LYS A 1057 -16.70 -15.75 9.98
C LYS A 1057 -17.11 -17.13 9.45
N GLU A 1058 -16.44 -18.19 9.88
CA GLU A 1058 -16.82 -19.58 9.57
C GLU A 1058 -18.25 -19.88 10.06
N LEU A 1059 -18.57 -19.46 11.29
CA LEU A 1059 -19.89 -19.60 11.90
C LEU A 1059 -20.98 -18.81 11.15
N TYR A 1060 -20.75 -17.53 10.83
CA TYR A 1060 -21.69 -16.76 10.00
C TYR A 1060 -21.84 -17.38 8.60
N GLN A 1061 -20.78 -17.91 8.01
CA GLN A 1061 -20.84 -18.57 6.70
C GLN A 1061 -21.70 -19.84 6.72
N LYS A 1062 -21.64 -20.65 7.78
CA LYS A 1062 -22.55 -21.78 8.02
C LYS A 1062 -24.01 -21.32 7.99
N TYR A 1063 -24.36 -20.27 8.74
CA TYR A 1063 -25.74 -19.78 8.78
C TYR A 1063 -26.18 -19.05 7.50
N LYS A 1064 -25.27 -18.42 6.75
CA LYS A 1064 -25.56 -17.92 5.39
C LYS A 1064 -25.96 -19.07 4.45
N TYR A 1065 -25.21 -20.17 4.43
CA TYR A 1065 -25.59 -21.34 3.62
C TYR A 1065 -26.96 -21.90 4.04
N MET A 1066 -27.25 -21.97 5.35
CA MET A 1066 -28.57 -22.42 5.87
C MET A 1066 -29.76 -21.51 5.50
N LEU A 1067 -29.51 -20.27 5.05
CA LEU A 1067 -30.52 -19.30 4.63
C LEU A 1067 -30.62 -19.17 3.11
N TYR A 1068 -29.49 -19.20 2.40
CA TYR A 1068 -29.40 -18.86 0.98
C TYR A 1068 -29.15 -20.06 0.04
N ASP A 1069 -28.84 -21.25 0.56
CA ASP A 1069 -28.25 -22.38 -0.18
C ASP A 1069 -26.98 -22.00 -1.00
N ALA A 1070 -26.34 -20.90 -0.61
CA ALA A 1070 -25.23 -20.27 -1.30
C ALA A 1070 -24.33 -19.49 -0.33
N ALA A 1071 -23.14 -19.08 -0.79
CA ALA A 1071 -22.19 -18.36 0.06
C ALA A 1071 -22.67 -16.93 0.41
N GLU A 1072 -23.38 -16.28 -0.53
CA GLU A 1072 -23.92 -14.92 -0.39
C GLU A 1072 -25.32 -14.82 -0.99
N PHE A 1073 -26.11 -13.84 -0.52
CA PHE A 1073 -27.47 -13.58 -0.99
C PHE A 1073 -27.57 -13.44 -2.51
N GLU A 1074 -26.67 -12.68 -3.14
CA GLU A 1074 -26.68 -12.44 -4.59
C GLU A 1074 -26.37 -13.68 -5.45
N GLN A 1075 -26.12 -14.85 -4.84
CA GLN A 1075 -25.92 -16.14 -5.50
C GLN A 1075 -27.10 -17.10 -5.33
N THR A 1076 -28.08 -16.80 -4.47
CA THR A 1076 -29.16 -17.73 -4.13
C THR A 1076 -29.99 -18.14 -5.35
N GLN A 1077 -30.36 -19.42 -5.40
CA GLN A 1077 -31.33 -19.97 -6.35
C GLN A 1077 -32.68 -20.29 -5.68
N ARG A 1078 -32.83 -19.94 -4.39
CA ARG A 1078 -34.08 -20.11 -3.64
C ARG A 1078 -35.13 -19.09 -4.08
N ASN A 1079 -36.40 -19.36 -3.75
CA ASN A 1079 -37.45 -18.36 -3.89
C ASN A 1079 -37.17 -17.16 -2.97
N LEU A 1080 -37.14 -15.95 -3.54
CA LEU A 1080 -36.82 -14.73 -2.80
C LEU A 1080 -37.84 -14.43 -1.69
N ASP A 1081 -39.13 -14.73 -1.90
CA ASP A 1081 -40.14 -14.53 -0.86
C ASP A 1081 -39.89 -15.42 0.37
N GLU A 1082 -39.50 -16.69 0.18
CA GLU A 1082 -39.15 -17.56 1.31
C GLU A 1082 -37.88 -17.09 2.02
N VAL A 1083 -36.89 -16.59 1.27
CA VAL A 1083 -35.66 -16.02 1.83
C VAL A 1083 -35.94 -14.73 2.61
N PHE A 1084 -36.90 -13.90 2.17
CA PHE A 1084 -37.34 -12.71 2.90
C PHE A 1084 -38.14 -13.08 4.17
N ASP A 1085 -39.07 -14.03 4.09
CA ASP A 1085 -39.81 -14.52 5.27
C ASP A 1085 -38.85 -15.07 6.34
N GLU A 1086 -37.86 -15.88 5.96
CA GLU A 1086 -36.84 -16.40 6.87
C GLU A 1086 -35.93 -15.29 7.41
N ALA A 1087 -35.50 -14.34 6.57
CA ALA A 1087 -34.68 -13.21 7.01
C ALA A 1087 -35.39 -12.33 8.03
N CYS A 1088 -36.67 -12.01 7.81
CA CYS A 1088 -37.52 -11.26 8.73
C CYS A 1088 -37.78 -12.05 10.03
N THR A 1089 -37.97 -13.37 9.94
CA THR A 1089 -38.08 -14.25 11.11
C THR A 1089 -36.79 -14.24 11.95
N ILE A 1090 -35.61 -14.28 11.32
CA ILE A 1090 -34.31 -14.14 12.00
C ILE A 1090 -34.20 -12.78 12.70
N TYR A 1091 -34.59 -11.69 12.03
CA TYR A 1091 -34.59 -10.35 12.63
C TYR A 1091 -35.42 -10.34 13.92
N GLN A 1092 -36.68 -10.79 13.87
CA GLN A 1092 -37.59 -10.79 15.01
C GLN A 1092 -37.01 -11.58 16.20
N ILE A 1093 -36.65 -12.86 15.99
CA ILE A 1093 -36.13 -13.75 17.05
C ILE A 1093 -34.92 -13.14 17.76
N VAL A 1094 -34.00 -12.55 16.99
CA VAL A 1094 -32.76 -12.01 17.53
C VAL A 1094 -32.99 -10.68 18.22
N TYR A 1095 -33.82 -9.79 17.66
CA TYR A 1095 -34.09 -8.48 18.26
C TYR A 1095 -34.93 -8.59 19.53
N GLU A 1096 -35.95 -9.45 19.59
CA GLU A 1096 -36.68 -9.74 20.84
C GLU A 1096 -35.71 -10.20 21.95
N LYS A 1097 -34.78 -11.10 21.60
CA LYS A 1097 -33.76 -11.63 22.54
C LYS A 1097 -32.58 -10.66 22.78
N ALA A 1098 -32.38 -9.65 21.94
CA ALA A 1098 -31.44 -8.56 22.19
C ALA A 1098 -32.06 -7.52 23.14
N ALA A 1099 -33.31 -7.12 22.90
CA ALA A 1099 -34.09 -6.20 23.72
C ALA A 1099 -34.32 -6.75 25.14
N ARG A 1100 -34.80 -8.00 25.26
CA ARG A 1100 -35.02 -8.67 26.57
C ARG A 1100 -33.78 -8.69 27.47
N PHE A 1101 -32.59 -8.74 26.88
CA PHE A 1101 -31.31 -8.77 27.59
C PHE A 1101 -30.51 -7.46 27.52
N LYS A 1102 -31.08 -6.40 26.90
CA LYS A 1102 -30.44 -5.09 26.65
C LYS A 1102 -29.02 -5.18 26.05
N LYS A 1103 -28.81 -6.05 25.06
CA LYS A 1103 -27.50 -6.31 24.44
C LYS A 1103 -27.52 -6.15 22.92
N ALA A 1104 -27.38 -4.92 22.44
CA ALA A 1104 -27.39 -4.55 21.01
C ALA A 1104 -26.35 -5.31 20.17
N GLY A 1105 -25.20 -5.69 20.76
CA GLY A 1105 -24.19 -6.53 20.12
C GLY A 1105 -24.71 -7.90 19.62
N ARG A 1106 -25.82 -8.41 20.18
CA ARG A 1106 -26.49 -9.64 19.71
C ARG A 1106 -27.16 -9.47 18.34
N CYS A 1107 -27.62 -8.28 17.99
CA CYS A 1107 -28.19 -7.96 16.68
C CYS A 1107 -27.20 -8.20 15.52
N GLY A 1108 -25.89 -8.28 15.82
CA GLY A 1108 -24.86 -8.60 14.84
C GLY A 1108 -25.01 -9.96 14.15
N PHE A 1109 -25.72 -10.95 14.72
CA PHE A 1109 -26.03 -12.19 13.99
C PHE A 1109 -26.88 -11.90 12.75
N VAL A 1110 -27.93 -11.07 12.90
CA VAL A 1110 -28.89 -10.72 11.84
C VAL A 1110 -28.16 -10.09 10.65
N TRP A 1111 -27.37 -9.05 10.90
CA TRP A 1111 -26.76 -8.28 9.81
C TRP A 1111 -25.55 -8.97 9.15
N ASN A 1112 -24.86 -9.87 9.86
CA ASN A 1112 -23.82 -10.72 9.25
C ASN A 1112 -24.38 -11.89 8.43
N VAL A 1113 -25.58 -12.42 8.78
CA VAL A 1113 -26.19 -13.59 8.11
C VAL A 1113 -27.25 -13.17 7.10
N ALA A 1114 -28.31 -12.49 7.55
CA ALA A 1114 -29.50 -12.14 6.77
C ALA A 1114 -29.47 -10.73 6.17
N GLY A 1115 -28.55 -9.87 6.61
CA GLY A 1115 -28.55 -8.42 6.35
C GLY A 1115 -28.64 -8.00 4.87
N ARG A 1116 -28.06 -8.77 3.94
CA ARG A 1116 -28.17 -8.49 2.50
C ARG A 1116 -29.60 -8.70 1.96
N ALA A 1117 -30.30 -9.72 2.46
CA ALA A 1117 -31.71 -9.96 2.12
C ALA A 1117 -32.62 -8.92 2.77
N LEU A 1118 -32.40 -8.57 4.04
CA LEU A 1118 -33.18 -7.54 4.75
C LEU A 1118 -33.07 -6.16 4.08
N CYS A 1119 -31.86 -5.73 3.72
CA CYS A 1119 -31.64 -4.50 2.94
C CYS A 1119 -32.40 -4.53 1.61
N ARG A 1120 -32.44 -5.69 0.93
CA ARG A 1120 -33.17 -5.82 -0.34
C ARG A 1120 -34.69 -5.83 -0.16
N PHE A 1121 -35.21 -6.48 0.87
CA PHE A 1121 -36.63 -6.51 1.21
C PHE A 1121 -37.14 -5.10 1.55
N TYR A 1122 -36.47 -4.41 2.47
CA TYR A 1122 -36.83 -3.04 2.87
C TYR A 1122 -36.87 -2.08 1.68
N ALA A 1123 -35.88 -2.17 0.77
CA ALA A 1123 -35.81 -1.37 -0.45
C ALA A 1123 -36.79 -1.79 -1.57
N LEU A 1124 -37.62 -2.81 -1.34
CA LEU A 1124 -38.76 -3.17 -2.20
C LEU A 1124 -40.08 -2.66 -1.57
N GLU A 1125 -40.31 -2.90 -0.29
CA GLU A 1125 -41.49 -2.38 0.43
C GLU A 1125 -41.52 -0.85 0.43
N ALA A 1126 -40.37 -0.18 0.66
CA ALA A 1126 -40.20 1.27 0.58
C ALA A 1126 -40.25 1.84 -0.87
N LYS A 1127 -40.76 1.07 -1.84
CA LYS A 1127 -41.21 1.57 -3.16
C LYS A 1127 -42.74 1.66 -3.27
N GLY A 1128 -43.48 1.10 -2.32
CA GLY A 1128 -44.93 1.28 -2.19
C GLY A 1128 -45.31 2.63 -1.59
N ASP A 1129 -44.56 3.09 -0.58
CA ASP A 1129 -44.76 4.38 0.09
C ASP A 1129 -43.47 5.24 0.15
N LYS A 1130 -43.58 6.50 0.59
CA LYS A 1130 -42.57 7.55 0.40
C LYS A 1130 -41.17 7.17 0.92
N VAL A 1131 -40.21 7.05 0.01
CA VAL A 1131 -38.78 6.83 0.28
C VAL A 1131 -38.24 7.80 1.34
N LEU A 1132 -37.91 7.27 2.52
CA LEU A 1132 -37.50 8.04 3.70
C LEU A 1132 -36.06 8.55 3.64
N VAL A 1133 -35.16 7.90 2.89
CA VAL A 1133 -33.92 8.55 2.41
C VAL A 1133 -34.35 9.62 1.41
N PRO A 1134 -34.20 10.92 1.70
CA PRO A 1134 -34.72 11.92 0.78
C PRO A 1134 -34.01 11.78 -0.56
N LEU A 1135 -34.76 11.77 -1.66
CA LEU A 1135 -34.17 11.81 -3.00
C LEU A 1135 -33.26 13.04 -3.16
N THR A 1136 -33.47 14.10 -2.37
CA THR A 1136 -32.55 15.22 -2.17
C THR A 1136 -31.25 14.83 -1.47
N VAL A 1137 -31.19 13.99 -0.43
CA VAL A 1137 -29.92 13.54 0.19
C VAL A 1137 -29.11 12.69 -0.79
N ALA A 1138 -29.72 11.70 -1.46
CA ALA A 1138 -29.01 10.93 -2.49
C ALA A 1138 -28.53 11.81 -3.68
N ARG A 1139 -29.35 12.78 -4.09
CA ARG A 1139 -28.98 13.78 -5.12
C ARG A 1139 -28.01 14.85 -4.60
N ASN A 1140 -27.91 15.10 -3.29
CA ASN A 1140 -27.03 16.11 -2.68
C ASN A 1140 -25.68 15.52 -2.32
N LEU A 1141 -25.59 14.27 -1.86
CA LEU A 1141 -24.33 13.53 -1.78
C LEU A 1141 -23.71 13.36 -3.17
N THR A 1142 -24.52 13.09 -4.20
CA THR A 1142 -24.01 13.13 -5.58
C THR A 1142 -23.71 14.55 -6.07
N LYS A 1143 -24.46 15.62 -5.70
CA LYS A 1143 -24.11 17.01 -6.09
C LYS A 1143 -22.88 17.58 -5.36
N LYS A 1144 -22.73 17.38 -4.05
CA LYS A 1144 -21.55 17.75 -3.25
C LYS A 1144 -20.30 16.98 -3.70
N ARG A 1145 -20.45 15.71 -4.16
CA ARG A 1145 -19.37 14.94 -4.81
C ARG A 1145 -19.24 15.18 -6.33
N ARG A 1146 -20.05 16.09 -6.92
CA ARG A 1146 -20.01 16.56 -8.33
C ARG A 1146 -19.78 18.09 -8.39
N ARG A 1147 -19.35 18.72 -7.31
CA ARG A 1147 -18.78 20.07 -7.31
C ARG A 1147 -17.29 19.92 -7.05
#